data_AF-A0AAW1S601-F1
#
_entry.id   AF-A0AAW1S601-F1
#
_cell.length_a   1.000
_cell.length_b   1.000
_cell.length_c   1.000
_cell.angle_alpha   90.00
_cell.angle_beta   90.00
_cell.angle_gamma   90.00
#
_symmetry.space_group_name_H-M   'P 1'
#
loop_
_entity.id
_entity.type
_entity.pdbx_description
1 polymer ?
#
loop_
_entity_poly.entity_id
_entity_poly.type
_entity_poly.pdbx_seq_one_letter_code
_entity_poly.pdbx_strand_id
1 'polypeptide(L)'
;MPAKRDVETREVLAAVVLADSFTHSFRPVTLERPKVLIPLVNTPLIDYTLEWLASNNVEEVYVVACAHAEQIQKYLNASSWTKQRGFKVHIVVSTNCRSAGEALRLIDQKDVIKSNFILVSGDVVANLNIQPALQQHRTRRESDPNSIMTLLMKPAAHADHARRLGDHALMVAVDPISQRLLSYVQHGPASRHNSHGVKIDADLFGERDAIQMRTDLLDTHICICAPEVLVLFSDNFDFQNIRRDFVSGVLSEEELGNKLHVYIIQHDYAARVHNPRSYDAVSRDVLQRWLFPLCPDTGLLPSPTITASSQLPYARQHIYRDVNASIARSARIGHDTVIGPFCSIGEESEITACVLGKNCRIGKNVTMKHSYLLDDVRVEDGAILTSALVCSQAHIKADAQLLPGAVISYKVVVGAGHKVAQHLRISLCQQAETTSSLSDDELEYAAAGSTARSQTSQPSRAKAPADMGTEDDGFSGSSDDDGTQYEPANGSTLEKPQPEVLAAARAVSARDERRTEGNMFDAEVVGNDGAGFLWMPRGSDEREVGRVSLAELRAEAQDDASSSGGSAISAADVAELTDSVMQEEPSWEVQFKQEVQETFLRGVQQQLEHHLAHMELNNLKIAEDKSFADIARYIFTTILSLALPARANTKAEYRSMYPASLPNVSNADGREELAKRVHKNLSRHKGLLGNFLRDLEDQVEVINTFEDFAGPDPSIEFADDAGHHFAQASVFAKVLQSLYDLDVVAEEAILQWADEKGTDAADQAFVKKAQPFITWLKEAEAESSDDESDDDSASDAS
;
A
#
# COMPACT_ATOMS: atom_id res chain seq x y z
N MET A 1 -55.40 20.40 -32.75
CA MET A 1 -54.78 19.36 -31.92
C MET A 1 -53.63 20.00 -31.16
N PRO A 2 -53.65 20.09 -29.83
CA PRO A 2 -52.54 20.67 -29.09
C PRO A 2 -51.37 19.69 -29.03
N ALA A 3 -50.16 20.23 -29.20
CA ALA A 3 -48.89 19.52 -29.21
C ALA A 3 -48.71 18.68 -27.94
N LYS A 4 -48.23 17.44 -28.10
CA LYS A 4 -47.70 16.62 -27.02
C LYS A 4 -46.61 17.42 -26.31
N ARG A 5 -46.82 17.74 -25.04
CA ARG A 5 -45.73 18.11 -24.13
C ARG A 5 -45.01 16.82 -23.83
N ASP A 6 -43.87 16.61 -24.46
CA ASP A 6 -42.94 15.58 -24.03
C ASP A 6 -42.54 15.91 -22.59
N VAL A 7 -42.86 14.99 -21.68
CA VAL A 7 -42.42 15.04 -20.29
C VAL A 7 -40.94 14.66 -20.34
N GLU A 8 -40.07 15.63 -20.61
CA GLU A 8 -38.64 15.47 -20.37
C GLU A 8 -38.48 15.16 -18.88
N THR A 9 -38.18 13.90 -18.56
CA THR A 9 -37.74 13.49 -17.23
C THR A 9 -36.52 14.32 -16.89
N ARG A 10 -36.68 15.30 -16.01
CA ARG A 10 -35.59 16.13 -15.48
C ARG A 10 -34.51 15.19 -14.93
N GLU A 11 -33.33 15.20 -15.57
CA GLU A 11 -32.16 14.47 -15.09
C GLU A 11 -31.74 15.06 -13.75
N VAL A 12 -31.85 14.27 -12.69
CA VAL A 12 -31.46 14.67 -11.34
C VAL A 12 -29.94 14.60 -11.26
N LEU A 13 -29.29 15.71 -10.94
CA LEU A 13 -27.85 15.74 -10.75
C LEU A 13 -27.51 15.09 -9.39
N ALA A 14 -26.87 13.93 -9.46
CA ALA A 14 -26.41 13.17 -8.30
C ALA A 14 -24.92 13.42 -8.03
N ALA A 15 -24.51 13.34 -6.77
CA ALA A 15 -23.11 13.33 -6.37
C ALA A 15 -22.81 12.17 -5.42
N VAL A 16 -21.65 11.55 -5.58
CA VAL A 16 -21.07 10.57 -4.68
C VAL A 16 -19.96 11.25 -3.90
N VAL A 17 -20.10 11.26 -2.57
CA VAL A 17 -19.08 11.77 -1.64
C VAL A 17 -18.46 10.60 -0.90
N LEU A 18 -17.18 10.38 -1.13
CA LEU A 18 -16.40 9.41 -0.35
C LEU A 18 -16.05 10.05 0.99
N ALA A 19 -16.73 9.65 2.07
CA ALA A 19 -16.52 10.21 3.40
C ALA A 19 -15.25 9.65 4.08
N ASP A 20 -14.62 8.66 3.47
CA ASP A 20 -13.34 8.13 3.86
C ASP A 20 -12.33 8.37 2.74
N SER A 21 -11.13 8.82 3.10
CA SER A 21 -10.06 9.05 2.13
C SER A 21 -9.18 7.81 1.93
N PHE A 22 -9.37 6.75 2.72
CA PHE A 22 -8.60 5.48 2.66
C PHE A 22 -7.07 5.70 2.76
N THR A 23 -6.67 6.75 3.48
CA THR A 23 -5.27 7.19 3.62
C THR A 23 -4.92 7.37 5.09
N HIS A 24 -3.68 7.02 5.45
CA HIS A 24 -3.22 7.03 6.84
C HIS A 24 -2.46 8.30 7.26
N SER A 25 -2.36 9.29 6.37
CA SER A 25 -1.60 10.53 6.56
C SER A 25 -1.93 11.33 7.83
N PHE A 26 -3.18 11.24 8.32
CA PHE A 26 -3.64 11.93 9.53
C PHE A 26 -3.64 11.05 10.78
N ARG A 27 -3.14 9.81 10.72
CA ARG A 27 -2.94 9.01 11.94
C ARG A 27 -1.91 9.72 12.84
N PRO A 28 -2.13 9.79 14.16
CA PRO A 28 -3.11 9.05 14.96
C PRO A 28 -4.49 9.70 15.12
N VAL A 29 -4.74 10.91 14.57
CA VAL A 29 -6.00 11.65 14.77
C VAL A 29 -7.19 10.89 14.20
N THR A 30 -7.00 10.23 13.06
CA THR A 30 -8.07 9.51 12.35
C THR A 30 -8.55 8.23 13.04
N LEU A 31 -7.81 7.71 14.05
CA LEU A 31 -8.19 6.50 14.80
C LEU A 31 -9.38 6.71 15.74
N GLU A 32 -9.57 7.94 16.22
CA GLU A 32 -10.68 8.29 17.12
C GLU A 32 -11.86 8.94 16.39
N ARG A 33 -11.57 9.73 15.36
CA ARG A 33 -12.56 10.47 14.57
C ARG A 33 -12.24 10.40 13.08
N PRO A 34 -13.24 10.22 12.21
CA PRO A 34 -13.00 10.17 10.78
C PRO A 34 -12.52 11.53 10.27
N LYS A 35 -11.66 11.50 9.25
CA LYS A 35 -11.00 12.68 8.68
C LYS A 35 -11.96 13.80 8.31
N VAL A 36 -13.10 13.45 7.70
CA VAL A 36 -14.11 14.42 7.24
C VAL A 36 -14.81 15.20 8.36
N LEU A 37 -14.69 14.73 9.61
CA LEU A 37 -15.22 15.42 10.80
C LEU A 37 -14.15 16.25 11.52
N ILE A 38 -12.90 16.25 11.05
CA ILE A 38 -11.88 17.16 11.57
C ILE A 38 -12.27 18.59 11.19
N PRO A 39 -12.34 19.52 12.16
CA PRO A 39 -12.81 20.88 11.89
C PRO A 39 -11.70 21.74 11.30
N LEU A 40 -11.89 22.17 10.05
CA LEU A 40 -11.09 23.19 9.39
C LEU A 40 -11.70 24.57 9.73
N VAL A 41 -10.93 25.45 10.38
CA VAL A 41 -11.43 26.78 10.82
C VAL A 41 -12.78 26.68 11.56
N ASN A 42 -12.83 25.81 12.57
CA ASN A 42 -14.00 25.56 13.43
C ASN A 42 -15.26 24.97 12.75
N THR A 43 -15.12 24.52 11.49
CA THR A 43 -16.19 23.86 10.73
C THR A 43 -15.69 22.51 10.20
N PRO A 44 -16.42 21.40 10.40
CA PRO A 44 -16.06 20.10 9.82
C PRO A 44 -15.85 20.13 8.31
N LEU A 45 -14.83 19.42 7.81
CA LEU A 45 -14.50 19.37 6.37
C LEU A 45 -15.68 18.95 5.49
N ILE A 46 -16.52 18.03 5.96
CA ILE A 46 -17.69 17.58 5.21
C ILE A 46 -18.68 18.72 4.92
N ASP A 47 -18.81 19.71 5.79
CA ASP A 47 -19.77 20.81 5.56
C ASP A 47 -19.30 21.74 4.44
N TYR A 48 -17.98 21.88 4.24
CA TYR A 48 -17.44 22.61 3.10
C TYR A 48 -17.79 21.92 1.77
N THR A 49 -17.64 20.58 1.71
CA THR A 49 -18.00 19.83 0.49
C THR A 49 -19.51 19.88 0.23
N LEU A 50 -20.34 19.70 1.26
CA LEU A 50 -21.80 19.71 1.12
C LEU A 50 -22.33 21.09 0.71
N GLU A 51 -21.80 22.18 1.29
CA GLU A 51 -22.19 23.55 0.92
C GLU A 51 -21.77 23.87 -0.52
N TRP A 52 -20.60 23.41 -0.95
CA TRP A 52 -20.16 23.55 -2.33
C TRP A 52 -21.07 22.77 -3.30
N LEU A 53 -21.47 21.54 -2.96
CA LEU A 53 -22.41 20.75 -3.77
C LEU A 53 -23.79 21.42 -3.83
N ALA A 54 -24.29 21.93 -2.70
CA ALA A 54 -25.56 22.64 -2.63
C ALA A 54 -25.54 23.94 -3.46
N SER A 55 -24.44 24.69 -3.41
CA SER A 55 -24.21 25.90 -4.21
C SER A 55 -24.21 25.62 -5.72
N ASN A 56 -23.83 24.39 -6.12
CA ASN A 56 -23.82 23.94 -7.51
C ASN A 56 -25.13 23.26 -7.97
N ASN A 57 -26.21 23.37 -7.18
CA ASN A 57 -27.54 22.84 -7.49
C ASN A 57 -27.59 21.30 -7.65
N VAL A 58 -26.77 20.57 -6.90
CA VAL A 58 -26.90 19.11 -6.77
C VAL A 58 -28.17 18.78 -5.98
N GLU A 59 -28.94 17.79 -6.42
CA GLU A 59 -30.23 17.44 -5.77
C GLU A 59 -30.11 16.25 -4.82
N GLU A 60 -29.30 15.26 -5.19
CA GLU A 60 -29.09 14.03 -4.42
C GLU A 60 -27.60 13.78 -4.17
N VAL A 61 -27.24 13.55 -2.90
CA VAL A 61 -25.86 13.29 -2.48
C VAL A 61 -25.80 11.96 -1.74
N TYR A 62 -24.94 11.06 -2.21
CA TYR A 62 -24.67 9.76 -1.63
C TYR A 62 -23.35 9.80 -0.87
N VAL A 63 -23.41 9.86 0.45
CA VAL A 63 -22.24 9.89 1.34
C VAL A 63 -21.90 8.46 1.71
N VAL A 64 -20.79 7.94 1.19
CA VAL A 64 -20.30 6.59 1.52
C VAL A 64 -19.39 6.66 2.73
N ALA A 65 -19.82 6.04 3.83
CA ALA A 65 -19.12 6.03 5.11
C ALA A 65 -18.64 4.63 5.46
N CYS A 66 -17.31 4.48 5.58
CA CYS A 66 -16.63 3.24 5.94
C CYS A 66 -16.15 3.30 7.40
N ALA A 67 -15.05 4.00 7.67
CA ALA A 67 -14.56 4.20 9.03
C ALA A 67 -15.51 5.08 9.87
N HIS A 68 -15.74 4.65 11.11
CA HIS A 68 -16.56 5.37 12.09
C HIS A 68 -17.94 5.84 11.55
N ALA A 69 -18.59 5.02 10.72
CA ALA A 69 -19.84 5.38 10.05
C ALA A 69 -20.94 5.85 11.01
N GLU A 70 -21.02 5.29 12.22
CA GLU A 70 -21.95 5.73 13.27
C GLU A 70 -21.76 7.21 13.66
N GLN A 71 -20.50 7.68 13.74
CA GLN A 71 -20.21 9.07 14.09
C GLN A 71 -20.64 10.02 12.98
N ILE A 72 -20.37 9.65 11.72
CA ILE A 72 -20.77 10.40 10.52
C ILE A 72 -22.29 10.45 10.43
N GLN A 73 -22.97 9.32 10.64
CA GLN A 73 -24.42 9.24 10.62
C GLN A 73 -25.05 10.10 11.72
N LYS A 74 -24.51 10.03 12.95
CA LYS A 74 -24.96 10.85 14.07
C LYS A 74 -24.77 12.34 13.78
N TYR A 75 -23.65 12.73 13.18
CA TYR A 75 -23.36 14.11 12.81
C TYR A 75 -24.35 14.62 11.75
N LEU A 76 -24.48 13.90 10.64
CA LEU A 76 -25.34 14.30 9.52
C LEU A 76 -26.81 14.33 9.93
N ASN A 77 -27.29 13.37 10.73
CA ASN A 77 -28.66 13.38 11.24
C ASN A 77 -28.95 14.56 12.19
N ALA A 78 -27.94 15.05 12.91
CA ALA A 78 -28.06 16.22 13.77
C ALA A 78 -27.96 17.54 12.99
N SER A 79 -27.32 17.52 11.81
CA SER A 79 -27.10 18.70 10.97
C SER A 79 -28.38 19.24 10.32
N SER A 80 -28.30 20.45 9.75
CA SER A 80 -29.37 21.07 8.97
C SER A 80 -29.57 20.42 7.60
N TRP A 81 -28.59 19.67 7.09
CA TRP A 81 -28.57 19.12 5.74
C TRP A 81 -29.74 18.18 5.45
N THR A 82 -30.10 17.30 6.40
CA THR A 82 -31.23 16.37 6.24
C THR A 82 -32.59 17.07 6.17
N LYS A 83 -32.67 18.34 6.60
CA LYS A 83 -33.93 19.11 6.67
C LYS A 83 -34.10 20.09 5.51
N GLN A 84 -33.09 20.24 4.66
CA GLN A 84 -33.09 21.21 3.56
C GLN A 84 -34.00 20.75 2.41
N ARG A 85 -34.77 21.67 1.83
CA ARG A 85 -35.64 21.37 0.69
C ARG A 85 -34.82 21.42 -0.60
N GLY A 86 -34.90 20.37 -1.42
CA GLY A 86 -34.22 20.29 -2.72
C GLY A 86 -32.80 19.74 -2.69
N PHE A 87 -32.27 19.39 -1.51
CA PHE A 87 -30.96 18.77 -1.32
C PHE A 87 -31.12 17.57 -0.38
N LYS A 88 -31.04 16.34 -0.91
CA LYS A 88 -31.20 15.11 -0.14
C LYS A 88 -29.86 14.43 0.07
N VAL A 89 -29.51 14.20 1.33
CA VAL A 89 -28.29 13.47 1.70
C VAL A 89 -28.67 12.03 2.11
N HIS A 90 -28.18 11.07 1.34
CA HIS A 90 -28.32 9.64 1.59
C HIS A 90 -27.01 9.10 2.15
N ILE A 91 -27.09 8.48 3.33
CA ILE A 91 -25.92 7.93 4.02
C ILE A 91 -25.85 6.43 3.68
N VAL A 92 -24.77 6.03 3.03
CA VAL A 92 -24.49 4.64 2.67
C VAL A 92 -23.41 4.14 3.62
N VAL A 93 -23.83 3.34 4.59
CA VAL A 93 -22.92 2.71 5.56
C VAL A 93 -22.44 1.38 4.99
N SER A 94 -21.12 1.17 4.99
CA SER A 94 -20.50 -0.12 4.68
C SER A 94 -19.29 -0.36 5.58
N THR A 95 -19.30 -1.44 6.35
CA THR A 95 -18.16 -1.83 7.20
C THR A 95 -17.09 -2.61 6.46
N ASN A 96 -17.41 -3.09 5.25
CA ASN A 96 -16.55 -4.01 4.49
C ASN A 96 -15.72 -3.30 3.42
N CYS A 97 -16.02 -2.04 3.11
CA CYS A 97 -15.31 -1.28 2.08
C CYS A 97 -13.95 -0.79 2.61
N ARG A 98 -12.87 -1.34 2.05
CA ARG A 98 -11.48 -1.00 2.37
C ARG A 98 -10.84 -0.03 1.37
N SER A 99 -11.47 0.15 0.21
CA SER A 99 -10.97 1.03 -0.86
C SER A 99 -12.06 1.88 -1.48
N ALA A 100 -11.62 2.90 -2.23
CA ALA A 100 -12.51 3.73 -3.04
C ALA A 100 -13.19 2.93 -4.16
N GLY A 101 -12.49 1.96 -4.76
CA GLY A 101 -13.07 1.07 -5.77
C GLY A 101 -14.22 0.22 -5.22
N GLU A 102 -14.04 -0.39 -4.06
CA GLU A 102 -15.12 -1.14 -3.39
C GLU A 102 -16.32 -0.27 -3.02
N ALA A 103 -16.08 0.98 -2.60
CA ALA A 103 -17.14 1.94 -2.32
C ALA A 103 -17.98 2.25 -3.58
N LEU A 104 -17.34 2.36 -4.75
CA LEU A 104 -18.03 2.56 -6.03
C LEU A 104 -18.79 1.32 -6.50
N ARG A 105 -18.22 0.12 -6.36
CA ARG A 105 -18.91 -1.16 -6.62
C ARG A 105 -20.17 -1.31 -5.77
N LEU A 106 -20.11 -0.90 -4.51
CA LEU A 106 -21.26 -0.92 -3.61
C LEU A 106 -22.37 0.05 -4.06
N ILE A 107 -22.00 1.18 -4.66
CA ILE A 107 -22.97 2.11 -5.25
C ILE A 107 -23.61 1.50 -6.50
N ASP A 108 -22.80 0.86 -7.35
CA ASP A 108 -23.25 0.17 -8.55
C ASP A 108 -24.26 -0.96 -8.22
N GLN A 109 -23.94 -1.79 -7.22
CA GLN A 109 -24.83 -2.85 -6.71
C GLN A 109 -26.18 -2.34 -6.23
N LYS A 110 -26.27 -1.07 -5.81
CA LYS A 110 -27.52 -0.45 -5.36
C LYS A 110 -28.33 0.15 -6.51
N ASP A 111 -27.80 0.22 -7.73
CA ASP A 111 -28.42 0.78 -8.95
C ASP A 111 -29.08 2.16 -8.72
N VAL A 112 -28.38 3.04 -7.98
CA VAL A 112 -28.96 4.33 -7.59
C VAL A 112 -28.67 5.44 -8.61
N ILE A 113 -27.56 5.32 -9.35
CA ILE A 113 -27.06 6.37 -10.24
C ILE A 113 -27.29 5.94 -11.70
N LYS A 114 -28.11 6.70 -12.43
CA LYS A 114 -28.49 6.40 -13.83
C LYS A 114 -27.98 7.41 -14.85
N SER A 115 -27.59 8.59 -14.40
CA SER A 115 -27.10 9.70 -15.22
C SER A 115 -25.67 10.08 -14.82
N ASN A 116 -25.09 11.07 -15.51
CA ASN A 116 -23.82 11.66 -15.12
C ASN A 116 -23.89 12.10 -13.65
N PHE A 117 -22.84 11.81 -12.90
CA PHE A 117 -22.74 12.12 -11.49
C PHE A 117 -21.39 12.76 -11.16
N ILE A 118 -21.34 13.46 -10.04
CA ILE A 118 -20.10 14.06 -9.56
C ILE A 118 -19.49 13.13 -8.53
N LEU A 119 -18.24 12.74 -8.71
CA LEU A 119 -17.45 11.97 -7.74
C LEU A 119 -16.51 12.92 -7.01
N VAL A 120 -16.64 12.99 -5.68
CA VAL A 120 -15.91 13.92 -4.82
C VAL A 120 -15.43 13.21 -3.56
N SER A 121 -14.25 13.58 -3.08
CA SER A 121 -13.78 13.16 -1.76
C SER A 121 -14.27 14.13 -0.68
N GLY A 122 -14.69 13.62 0.49
CA GLY A 122 -15.29 14.41 1.58
C GLY A 122 -14.34 15.39 2.28
N ASP A 123 -13.07 15.45 1.88
CA ASP A 123 -12.00 16.30 2.40
C ASP A 123 -11.56 17.42 1.43
N VAL A 124 -12.40 17.70 0.42
CA VAL A 124 -12.18 18.74 -0.59
C VAL A 124 -12.79 20.06 -0.14
N VAL A 125 -12.14 21.17 -0.45
CA VAL A 125 -12.64 22.52 -0.18
C VAL A 125 -12.56 23.32 -1.48
N ALA A 126 -13.71 23.78 -1.98
CA ALA A 126 -13.78 24.47 -3.27
C ALA A 126 -14.87 25.56 -3.29
N ASN A 127 -14.68 26.59 -4.11
CA ASN A 127 -15.70 27.59 -4.46
C ASN A 127 -15.98 27.62 -5.98
N LEU A 128 -15.60 26.56 -6.69
CA LEU A 128 -15.74 26.41 -8.14
C LEU A 128 -17.22 26.32 -8.57
N ASN A 129 -17.57 27.03 -9.64
CA ASN A 129 -18.81 26.77 -10.38
C ASN A 129 -18.60 25.62 -11.37
N ILE A 130 -19.25 24.47 -11.13
CA ILE A 130 -19.07 23.25 -11.93
C ILE A 130 -19.92 23.22 -13.21
N GLN A 131 -20.91 24.11 -13.33
CA GLN A 131 -21.86 24.11 -14.45
C GLN A 131 -21.18 24.16 -15.84
N PRO A 132 -20.14 24.99 -16.07
CA PRO A 132 -19.42 25.01 -17.36
C PRO A 132 -18.72 23.68 -17.66
N ALA A 133 -18.09 23.07 -16.65
CA ALA A 133 -17.42 21.78 -16.81
C ALA A 133 -18.43 20.65 -17.10
N LEU A 134 -19.60 20.70 -16.47
CA LEU A 134 -20.68 19.74 -16.69
C LEU A 134 -21.29 19.86 -18.08
N GLN A 135 -21.51 21.09 -18.57
CA GLN A 135 -21.97 21.33 -19.93
C GLN A 135 -20.95 20.84 -20.95
N GLN A 136 -19.66 21.11 -20.74
CA GLN A 136 -18.59 20.64 -21.61
C GLN A 136 -18.49 19.11 -21.63
N HIS A 137 -18.64 18.46 -20.47
CA HIS A 137 -18.70 17.00 -20.39
C HIS A 137 -19.91 16.44 -21.14
N ARG A 138 -21.10 17.03 -20.97
CA ARG A 138 -22.32 16.63 -21.69
C ARG A 138 -22.16 16.76 -23.21
N THR A 139 -21.68 17.90 -23.70
CA THR A 139 -21.46 18.12 -25.13
C THR A 139 -20.42 17.16 -25.71
N ARG A 140 -19.35 16.83 -24.96
CA ARG A 140 -18.39 15.80 -25.37
C ARG A 140 -19.05 14.44 -25.48
N ARG A 141 -19.85 14.05 -24.48
CA ARG A 141 -20.54 12.76 -24.47
C ARG A 141 -21.59 12.63 -25.58
N GLU A 142 -22.21 13.75 -25.97
CA GLU A 142 -23.10 13.81 -27.14
C GLU A 142 -22.35 13.56 -28.46
N SER A 143 -21.08 13.99 -28.56
CA SER A 143 -20.23 13.73 -29.73
C SER A 143 -19.54 12.37 -29.70
N ASP A 144 -19.15 11.89 -28.52
CA ASP A 144 -18.43 10.65 -28.30
C ASP A 144 -18.91 9.99 -27.00
N PRO A 145 -19.65 8.86 -27.07
CA PRO A 145 -20.15 8.18 -25.89
C PRO A 145 -19.04 7.60 -25.01
N ASN A 146 -17.82 7.44 -25.55
CA ASN A 146 -16.68 6.87 -24.83
C ASN A 146 -15.98 7.90 -23.91
N SER A 147 -16.44 9.16 -23.85
CA SER A 147 -15.96 10.15 -22.89
C SER A 147 -16.49 9.87 -21.48
N ILE A 148 -15.83 8.96 -20.76
CA ILE A 148 -16.34 8.42 -19.48
C ILE A 148 -16.12 9.34 -18.27
N MET A 149 -15.03 10.12 -18.23
CA MET A 149 -14.69 10.91 -17.04
C MET A 149 -13.97 12.21 -17.40
N THR A 150 -14.28 13.27 -16.65
CA THR A 150 -13.60 14.57 -16.71
C THR A 150 -13.02 14.92 -15.35
N LEU A 151 -11.68 15.03 -15.28
CA LEU A 151 -10.93 15.38 -14.08
C LEU A 151 -10.79 16.90 -13.99
N LEU A 152 -11.12 17.48 -12.83
CA LEU A 152 -10.94 18.91 -12.60
C LEU A 152 -9.58 19.15 -11.95
N MET A 153 -8.75 19.97 -12.60
CA MET A 153 -7.40 20.30 -12.13
C MET A 153 -7.24 21.80 -12.01
N LYS A 154 -6.44 22.23 -11.02
CA LYS A 154 -6.17 23.65 -10.77
C LYS A 154 -4.70 23.96 -11.09
N PRO A 155 -4.40 24.97 -11.92
CA PRO A 155 -3.03 25.41 -12.11
C PRO A 155 -2.52 26.10 -10.83
N ALA A 156 -1.38 25.64 -10.33
CA ALA A 156 -0.65 26.29 -9.27
C ALA A 156 0.13 27.49 -9.85
N ALA A 157 -0.43 28.69 -9.72
CA ALA A 157 0.21 29.92 -10.19
C ALA A 157 1.56 30.21 -9.48
N HIS A 158 1.75 29.69 -8.27
CA HIS A 158 3.00 29.79 -7.52
C HIS A 158 3.47 28.41 -7.06
N ALA A 159 4.72 28.06 -7.39
CA ALA A 159 5.37 26.84 -6.92
C ALA A 159 5.27 26.72 -5.39
N ASP A 160 5.31 27.83 -4.65
CA ASP A 160 5.19 27.86 -3.19
C ASP A 160 3.82 27.41 -2.65
N HIS A 161 2.75 27.53 -3.42
CA HIS A 161 1.40 27.09 -3.02
C HIS A 161 1.26 25.58 -3.19
N ALA A 162 1.67 25.06 -4.35
CA ALA A 162 1.83 23.62 -4.57
C ALA A 162 2.81 22.98 -3.56
N ARG A 163 3.89 23.72 -3.21
CA ARG A 163 4.86 23.32 -2.18
C ARG A 163 4.29 23.17 -0.79
N ARG A 164 3.29 23.95 -0.46
CA ARG A 164 2.60 23.87 0.82
C ARG A 164 1.60 22.70 0.89
N LEU A 165 1.03 22.29 -0.24
CA LEU A 165 0.06 21.19 -0.31
C LEU A 165 0.73 19.80 -0.24
N GLY A 166 1.97 19.68 -0.73
CA GLY A 166 2.77 18.46 -0.63
C GLY A 166 2.61 17.49 -1.80
N ASP A 167 1.92 17.90 -2.87
CA ASP A 167 1.66 17.09 -4.07
C ASP A 167 2.72 17.34 -5.16
N HIS A 168 4.00 17.21 -4.82
CA HIS A 168 5.15 17.64 -5.65
C HIS A 168 5.45 16.86 -6.92
N ALA A 169 4.60 15.91 -7.23
CA ALA A 169 5.02 14.78 -8.03
C ALA A 169 3.99 14.39 -9.08
N LEU A 170 2.99 15.24 -9.33
CA LEU A 170 2.03 15.00 -10.38
C LEU A 170 2.56 15.55 -11.70
N MET A 171 2.66 14.66 -12.68
CA MET A 171 2.94 14.99 -14.06
C MET A 171 1.78 14.52 -14.93
N VAL A 172 1.27 15.44 -15.75
CA VAL A 172 0.10 15.20 -16.59
C VAL A 172 0.45 15.54 -18.03
N ALA A 173 0.18 14.62 -18.96
CA ALA A 173 0.22 14.89 -20.39
C ALA A 173 -1.21 15.06 -20.91
N VAL A 174 -1.49 16.17 -21.58
CA VAL A 174 -2.82 16.54 -22.07
C VAL A 174 -2.71 16.98 -23.54
N ASP A 175 -3.69 16.60 -24.35
CA ASP A 175 -3.86 17.17 -25.69
C ASP A 175 -4.44 18.61 -25.56
N PRO A 176 -3.75 19.65 -26.06
CA PRO A 176 -4.20 21.04 -25.92
C PRO A 176 -5.55 21.34 -26.60
N ILE A 177 -5.94 20.58 -27.63
CA ILE A 177 -7.16 20.87 -28.41
C ILE A 177 -8.35 20.14 -27.80
N SER A 178 -8.27 18.81 -27.65
CA SER A 178 -9.38 18.01 -27.12
C SER A 178 -9.48 18.06 -25.59
N GLN A 179 -8.40 18.50 -24.92
CA GLN A 179 -8.18 18.35 -23.48
C GLN A 179 -8.33 16.89 -23.01
N ARG A 180 -7.98 15.92 -23.86
CA ARG A 180 -7.88 14.51 -23.50
C ARG A 180 -6.65 14.30 -22.61
N LEU A 181 -6.84 13.56 -21.53
CA LEU A 181 -5.76 13.08 -20.68
C LEU A 181 -5.05 11.92 -21.39
N LEU A 182 -3.73 11.99 -21.49
CA LEU A 182 -2.90 11.00 -22.18
C LEU A 182 -2.02 10.23 -21.21
N SER A 183 -1.45 10.92 -20.24
CA SER A 183 -0.63 10.29 -19.19
C SER A 183 -0.90 10.99 -17.86
N TYR A 184 -0.98 10.18 -16.82
CA TYR A 184 -1.12 10.62 -15.44
C TYR A 184 -0.10 9.85 -14.60
N VAL A 185 0.95 10.54 -14.15
CA VAL A 185 2.00 9.94 -13.33
C VAL A 185 2.08 10.73 -12.04
N GLN A 186 1.82 10.03 -10.92
CA GLN A 186 2.05 10.56 -9.58
C GLN A 186 3.29 9.89 -9.02
N HIS A 187 4.39 10.63 -8.91
CA HIS A 187 5.58 10.13 -8.21
C HIS A 187 5.33 10.13 -6.68
N GLY A 188 5.91 9.17 -5.97
CA GLY A 188 5.99 9.22 -4.51
C GLY A 188 6.90 10.37 -4.06
N PRO A 189 6.84 10.78 -2.78
CA PRO A 189 7.88 11.64 -2.21
C PRO A 189 9.23 10.97 -2.46
N ALA A 190 10.21 11.75 -2.94
CA ALA A 190 11.47 11.31 -3.50
C ALA A 190 12.12 10.14 -2.74
N SER A 191 11.87 8.91 -3.20
CA SER A 191 12.69 7.77 -2.84
C SER A 191 14.11 8.10 -3.27
N ARG A 192 15.05 8.08 -2.33
CA ARG A 192 16.48 8.36 -2.55
C ARG A 192 17.12 7.44 -3.62
N HIS A 193 16.39 6.43 -4.09
CA HIS A 193 16.76 5.61 -5.25
C HIS A 193 16.36 6.29 -6.57
N ASN A 194 17.12 7.33 -6.92
CA ASN A 194 17.70 7.59 -8.24
C ASN A 194 16.94 7.12 -9.50
N SER A 195 15.65 7.43 -9.65
CA SER A 195 14.99 7.42 -10.97
C SER A 195 14.70 8.86 -11.40
N HIS A 196 15.75 9.62 -11.73
CA HIS A 196 15.62 10.99 -12.28
C HIS A 196 15.00 11.04 -13.70
N GLY A 197 14.46 9.93 -14.20
CA GLY A 197 13.81 9.84 -15.50
C GLY A 197 12.29 9.63 -15.37
N VAL A 198 11.52 10.43 -16.11
CA VAL A 198 10.10 10.14 -16.36
C VAL A 198 10.02 9.23 -17.58
N LYS A 199 9.37 8.08 -17.45
CA LYS A 199 9.09 7.19 -18.58
C LYS A 199 7.81 7.64 -19.28
N ILE A 200 7.87 7.76 -20.60
CA ILE A 200 6.74 8.16 -21.45
C ILE A 200 6.71 7.19 -22.61
N ASP A 201 5.55 6.60 -22.84
CA ASP A 201 5.37 5.64 -23.92
C ASP A 201 5.46 6.34 -25.28
N ALA A 202 6.26 5.79 -26.19
CA ALA A 202 6.49 6.36 -27.51
C ALA A 202 5.21 6.39 -28.36
N ASP A 203 4.28 5.47 -28.09
CA ASP A 203 2.98 5.35 -28.77
C ASP A 203 2.13 6.62 -28.62
N LEU A 204 2.35 7.39 -27.55
CA LEU A 204 1.63 8.65 -27.32
C LEU A 204 1.85 9.67 -28.45
N PHE A 205 3.02 9.65 -29.09
CA PHE A 205 3.44 10.59 -30.13
C PHE A 205 3.05 10.16 -31.55
N GLY A 206 2.63 8.90 -31.76
CA GLY A 206 2.40 8.37 -33.10
C GLY A 206 1.18 8.96 -33.82
N GLU A 207 0.08 9.18 -33.08
CA GLU A 207 -1.22 9.56 -33.67
C GLU A 207 -1.55 11.07 -33.55
N ARG A 208 -0.73 11.86 -32.85
CA ARG A 208 -1.16 13.16 -32.31
C ARG A 208 -0.22 14.30 -32.72
N ASP A 209 -0.81 15.40 -33.18
CA ASP A 209 -0.07 16.58 -33.68
C ASP A 209 0.56 17.42 -32.55
N ALA A 210 0.01 17.38 -31.33
CA ALA A 210 0.50 18.16 -30.20
C ALA A 210 0.21 17.49 -28.86
N ILE A 211 1.19 17.52 -27.96
CA ILE A 211 1.08 17.05 -26.58
C ILE A 211 1.62 18.14 -25.66
N GLN A 212 0.85 18.49 -24.64
CA GLN A 212 1.27 19.43 -23.61
C GLN A 212 1.53 18.70 -22.30
N MET A 213 2.77 18.77 -21.83
CA MET A 213 3.19 18.19 -20.56
C MET A 213 3.17 19.27 -19.49
N ARG A 214 2.48 19.01 -18.38
CA ARG A 214 2.22 19.96 -17.31
C ARG A 214 2.54 19.34 -15.94
N THR A 215 3.35 20.05 -15.19
CA THR A 215 3.67 19.77 -13.77
C THR A 215 3.11 20.84 -12.84
N ASP A 216 2.47 21.87 -13.40
CA ASP A 216 1.88 22.98 -12.66
C ASP A 216 0.46 22.68 -12.18
N LEU A 217 -0.12 21.55 -12.56
CA LEU A 217 -1.50 21.18 -12.23
C LEU A 217 -1.59 20.48 -10.87
N LEU A 218 -2.53 20.93 -10.05
CA LEU A 218 -2.95 20.31 -8.79
C LEU A 218 -4.21 19.49 -9.02
N ASP A 219 -4.22 18.26 -8.48
CA ASP A 219 -5.41 17.41 -8.49
C ASP A 219 -6.38 17.85 -7.40
N THR A 220 -7.62 18.15 -7.79
CA THR A 220 -8.66 18.60 -6.86
C THR A 220 -9.47 17.45 -6.27
N HIS A 221 -9.31 16.23 -6.80
CA HIS A 221 -10.16 15.06 -6.48
C HIS A 221 -11.67 15.31 -6.71
N ILE A 222 -12.00 16.22 -7.62
CA ILE A 222 -13.35 16.43 -8.15
C ILE A 222 -13.39 15.84 -9.56
N CYS A 223 -14.31 14.92 -9.79
CA CYS A 223 -14.52 14.30 -11.10
C CYS A 223 -15.99 14.37 -11.51
N ILE A 224 -16.21 14.58 -12.79
CA ILE A 224 -17.51 14.36 -13.41
C ILE A 224 -17.41 13.01 -14.11
N CYS A 225 -18.26 12.08 -13.72
CA CYS A 225 -18.23 10.70 -14.15
C CYS A 225 -19.53 10.34 -14.87
N ALA A 226 -19.40 9.56 -15.92
CA ALA A 226 -20.51 8.85 -16.54
C ALA A 226 -20.79 7.55 -15.76
N PRO A 227 -22.02 7.02 -15.77
CA PRO A 227 -22.38 5.79 -15.04
C PRO A 227 -21.55 4.57 -15.45
N GLU A 228 -21.00 4.54 -16.67
CA GLU A 228 -20.10 3.51 -17.18
C GLU A 228 -18.86 3.33 -16.31
N VAL A 229 -18.41 4.38 -15.62
CA VAL A 229 -17.30 4.30 -14.67
C VAL A 229 -17.62 3.29 -13.56
N LEU A 230 -18.85 3.26 -13.04
CA LEU A 230 -19.25 2.32 -11.98
C LEU A 230 -19.18 0.87 -12.47
N VAL A 231 -19.61 0.62 -13.71
CA VAL A 231 -19.56 -0.70 -14.34
C VAL A 231 -18.11 -1.15 -14.54
N LEU A 232 -17.22 -0.26 -15.00
CA LEU A 232 -15.79 -0.57 -15.13
C LEU A 232 -15.15 -0.94 -13.78
N PHE A 233 -15.56 -0.28 -12.69
CA PHE A 233 -15.11 -0.68 -11.35
C PHE A 233 -15.65 -2.05 -10.94
N SER A 234 -16.88 -2.40 -11.32
CA SER A 234 -17.47 -3.71 -11.04
C SER A 234 -16.83 -4.85 -11.85
N ASP A 235 -16.44 -4.59 -13.09
CA ASP A 235 -15.79 -5.57 -13.96
C ASP A 235 -14.32 -5.80 -13.56
N ASN A 236 -13.59 -4.71 -13.27
CA ASN A 236 -12.17 -4.77 -12.93
C ASN A 236 -11.95 -4.67 -11.42
N PHE A 237 -11.74 -5.82 -10.78
CA PHE A 237 -11.56 -5.92 -9.33
C PHE A 237 -10.26 -5.30 -8.80
N ASP A 238 -9.26 -5.17 -9.67
CA ASP A 238 -7.92 -4.66 -9.34
C ASP A 238 -7.89 -3.13 -9.10
N PHE A 239 -8.91 -2.40 -9.57
CA PHE A 239 -9.00 -0.97 -9.35
C PHE A 239 -9.39 -0.64 -7.90
N GLN A 240 -8.39 -0.35 -7.06
CA GLN A 240 -8.59 0.04 -5.66
C GLN A 240 -8.59 1.57 -5.49
N ASN A 241 -7.61 2.26 -6.10
CA ASN A 241 -7.50 3.72 -6.11
C ASN A 241 -7.97 4.33 -7.43
N ILE A 242 -8.73 5.41 -7.33
CA ILE A 242 -9.29 6.11 -8.52
C ILE A 242 -8.18 6.70 -9.40
N ARG A 243 -7.09 7.21 -8.82
CA ARG A 243 -6.02 7.87 -9.59
C ARG A 243 -4.92 6.91 -10.00
N ARG A 244 -4.30 6.24 -9.03
CA ARG A 244 -3.15 5.38 -9.26
C ARG A 244 -3.47 4.15 -10.08
N ASP A 245 -4.67 3.57 -9.92
CA ASP A 245 -5.01 2.28 -10.52
C ASP A 245 -6.02 2.46 -11.67
N PHE A 246 -7.12 3.19 -11.44
CA PHE A 246 -8.15 3.38 -12.48
C PHE A 246 -7.74 4.33 -13.60
N VAL A 247 -7.23 5.55 -13.30
CA VAL A 247 -6.82 6.48 -14.36
C VAL A 247 -5.64 5.93 -15.15
N SER A 248 -4.64 5.35 -14.49
CA SER A 248 -3.51 4.73 -15.19
C SER A 248 -3.93 3.51 -16.02
N GLY A 249 -4.78 2.63 -15.45
CA GLY A 249 -5.29 1.44 -16.13
C GLY A 249 -6.11 1.76 -17.37
N VAL A 250 -7.01 2.73 -17.29
CA VAL A 250 -7.81 3.19 -18.45
C VAL A 250 -6.92 3.85 -19.52
N LEU A 251 -5.82 4.50 -19.12
CA LEU A 251 -4.88 5.09 -20.08
C LEU A 251 -3.99 4.03 -20.75
N SER A 252 -3.64 2.93 -20.05
CA SER A 252 -2.90 1.82 -20.64
C SER A 252 -3.78 0.94 -21.54
N GLU A 253 -5.06 0.79 -21.21
CA GLU A 253 -6.03 0.00 -21.96
C GLU A 253 -6.71 0.84 -23.06
N GLU A 254 -5.92 1.42 -23.98
CA GLU A 254 -6.47 2.24 -25.09
C GLU A 254 -7.40 1.41 -26.01
N GLU A 255 -7.30 0.07 -26.01
CA GLU A 255 -8.15 -0.84 -26.77
C GLU A 255 -9.64 -0.79 -26.40
N LEU A 256 -9.98 -0.50 -25.13
CA LEU A 256 -11.37 -0.33 -24.70
C LEU A 256 -12.00 0.96 -25.27
N GLY A 257 -11.19 1.88 -25.81
CA GLY A 257 -11.63 3.10 -26.46
C GLY A 257 -12.17 4.18 -25.51
N ASN A 258 -12.09 3.96 -24.19
CA ASN A 258 -12.54 4.88 -23.16
C ASN A 258 -11.63 6.11 -23.05
N LYS A 259 -12.21 7.30 -23.02
CA LYS A 259 -11.48 8.58 -23.03
C LYS A 259 -11.69 9.36 -21.74
N LEU A 260 -10.56 9.76 -21.16
CA LEU A 260 -10.49 10.65 -20.00
C LEU A 260 -10.18 12.07 -20.47
N HIS A 261 -10.84 13.06 -19.87
CA HIS A 261 -10.60 14.47 -20.18
C HIS A 261 -10.18 15.26 -18.94
N VAL A 262 -9.47 16.36 -19.15
CA VAL A 262 -9.09 17.31 -18.09
C VAL A 262 -9.83 18.63 -18.29
N TYR A 263 -10.36 19.18 -17.21
CA TYR A 263 -10.88 20.54 -17.14
C TYR A 263 -9.97 21.38 -16.24
N ILE A 264 -9.35 22.41 -16.81
CA ILE A 264 -8.42 23.28 -16.08
C ILE A 264 -9.18 24.50 -15.54
N ILE A 265 -9.20 24.64 -14.22
CA ILE A 265 -9.83 25.74 -13.50
C ILE A 265 -8.98 27.00 -13.65
N GLN A 266 -9.57 28.15 -13.99
CA GLN A 266 -8.80 29.39 -14.22
C GLN A 266 -8.72 30.30 -13.01
N HIS A 267 -9.86 30.63 -12.39
CA HIS A 267 -9.94 31.68 -11.36
C HIS A 267 -10.38 31.16 -9.99
N ASP A 268 -11.12 30.06 -9.97
CA ASP A 268 -11.71 29.54 -8.73
C ASP A 268 -10.70 28.72 -7.91
N TYR A 269 -11.00 28.60 -6.63
CA TYR A 269 -10.24 27.81 -5.68
C TYR A 269 -10.83 26.42 -5.54
N ALA A 270 -9.98 25.41 -5.62
CA ALA A 270 -10.26 24.04 -5.24
C ALA A 270 -8.97 23.42 -4.71
N ALA A 271 -9.03 22.79 -3.54
CA ALA A 271 -7.90 22.10 -2.94
C ALA A 271 -8.39 20.95 -2.05
N ARG A 272 -7.54 19.96 -1.84
CA ARG A 272 -7.80 18.81 -0.96
C ARG A 272 -6.91 18.86 0.26
N VAL A 273 -7.47 18.45 1.39
CA VAL A 273 -6.73 18.29 2.65
C VAL A 273 -6.21 16.85 2.75
N HIS A 274 -5.04 16.54 2.19
CA HIS A 274 -4.47 15.18 2.23
C HIS A 274 -3.59 14.91 3.47
N ASN A 275 -2.76 15.89 3.86
CA ASN A 275 -1.73 15.80 4.88
C ASN A 275 -1.87 16.95 5.90
N PRO A 276 -1.25 16.87 7.09
CA PRO A 276 -1.20 17.99 8.03
C PRO A 276 -0.61 19.29 7.43
N ARG A 277 0.27 19.17 6.42
CA ARG A 277 0.80 20.31 5.66
C ARG A 277 -0.26 20.98 4.78
N SER A 278 -1.02 20.20 4.01
CA SER A 278 -2.14 20.74 3.23
C SER A 278 -3.25 21.26 4.12
N TYR A 279 -3.47 20.69 5.31
CA TYR A 279 -4.37 21.24 6.31
C TYR A 279 -3.99 22.68 6.73
N ASP A 280 -2.71 22.92 7.02
CA ASP A 280 -2.21 24.26 7.35
C ASP A 280 -2.27 25.23 6.15
N ALA A 281 -2.00 24.74 4.94
CA ALA A 281 -2.09 25.54 3.72
C ALA A 281 -3.53 25.99 3.43
N VAL A 282 -4.47 25.03 3.38
CA VAL A 282 -5.88 25.28 3.09
C VAL A 282 -6.52 26.10 4.21
N SER A 283 -6.15 25.87 5.48
CA SER A 283 -6.62 26.71 6.59
C SER A 283 -6.26 28.18 6.36
N ARG A 284 -5.01 28.49 6.01
CA ARG A 284 -4.59 29.86 5.71
C ARG A 284 -5.33 30.46 4.53
N ASP A 285 -5.54 29.68 3.47
CA ASP A 285 -6.29 30.13 2.30
C ASP A 285 -7.75 30.48 2.65
N VAL A 286 -8.39 29.70 3.53
CA VAL A 286 -9.73 30.01 4.07
C VAL A 286 -9.70 31.32 4.86
N LEU A 287 -8.70 31.53 5.73
CA LEU A 287 -8.59 32.76 6.55
C LEU A 287 -8.38 34.01 5.70
N GLN A 288 -7.56 33.88 4.66
CA GLN A 288 -7.25 34.93 3.69
C GLN A 288 -8.36 35.16 2.66
N ARG A 289 -9.50 34.45 2.80
CA ARG A 289 -10.69 34.56 1.95
C ARG A 289 -10.49 34.16 0.48
N TRP A 290 -9.58 33.23 0.21
CA TRP A 290 -9.42 32.66 -1.13
C TRP A 290 -10.66 31.86 -1.56
N LEU A 291 -11.43 31.35 -0.59
CA LEU A 291 -12.64 30.56 -0.80
C LEU A 291 -13.93 31.37 -0.78
N PHE A 292 -13.87 32.69 -0.94
CA PHE A 292 -15.09 33.51 -0.98
C PHE A 292 -16.09 32.96 -2.02
N PRO A 293 -17.36 32.72 -1.67
CA PRO A 293 -18.09 33.20 -0.49
C PRO A 293 -18.03 32.30 0.77
N LEU A 294 -17.42 31.10 0.72
CA LEU A 294 -17.36 30.14 1.83
C LEU A 294 -16.33 30.53 2.90
N CYS A 295 -16.57 31.67 3.54
CA CYS A 295 -15.71 32.22 4.59
C CYS A 295 -16.45 32.19 5.95
N PRO A 296 -15.72 32.06 7.08
CA PRO A 296 -16.32 31.95 8.42
C PRO A 296 -17.24 33.11 8.83
N ASP A 297 -17.06 34.29 8.21
CA ASP A 297 -17.82 35.51 8.47
C ASP A 297 -19.20 35.54 7.80
N THR A 298 -19.37 34.82 6.69
CA THR A 298 -20.62 34.83 5.92
C THR A 298 -21.75 34.06 6.59
N GLY A 299 -21.42 33.17 7.54
CA GLY A 299 -22.40 32.32 8.22
C GLY A 299 -23.13 31.33 7.32
N LEU A 300 -22.60 31.07 6.11
CA LEU A 300 -23.15 30.09 5.17
C LEU A 300 -22.92 28.65 5.64
N LEU A 301 -21.82 28.41 6.37
CA LEU A 301 -21.46 27.09 6.86
C LEU A 301 -22.30 26.72 8.09
N PRO A 302 -23.08 25.62 8.06
CA PRO A 302 -23.90 25.19 9.18
C PRO A 302 -23.04 24.48 10.23
N SER A 303 -22.35 25.23 11.08
CA SER A 303 -21.59 24.62 12.17
C SER A 303 -22.50 24.32 13.37
N PRO A 304 -22.59 23.07 13.86
CA PRO A 304 -23.31 22.74 15.11
C PRO A 304 -22.63 23.33 16.36
N THR A 305 -21.40 23.81 16.22
CA THR A 305 -20.63 24.50 17.26
C THR A 305 -20.96 26.00 17.31
N ILE A 306 -21.53 26.54 16.25
CA ILE A 306 -21.90 27.94 16.10
C ILE A 306 -23.42 28.00 16.02
N THR A 307 -24.09 28.17 17.16
CA THR A 307 -25.51 28.57 17.17
C THR A 307 -25.72 29.73 16.20
N ALA A 308 -26.88 29.82 15.54
CA ALA A 308 -27.24 30.87 14.56
C ALA A 308 -27.02 32.33 15.02
N SER A 309 -26.63 32.55 16.28
CA SER A 309 -26.28 33.81 16.91
C SER A 309 -24.77 34.12 17.01
N SER A 310 -23.88 33.18 16.68
CA SER A 310 -22.41 33.34 16.79
C SER A 310 -21.85 33.67 15.40
N GLN A 311 -22.04 34.91 14.98
CA GLN A 311 -21.31 35.41 13.81
C GLN A 311 -19.85 35.57 14.23
N LEU A 312 -18.90 35.15 13.38
CA LEU A 312 -17.48 35.47 13.51
C LEU A 312 -17.21 36.75 12.70
N PRO A 313 -17.47 37.96 13.26
CA PRO A 313 -17.21 39.20 12.55
C PRO A 313 -15.74 39.31 12.15
N TYR A 314 -15.55 39.73 10.90
CA TYR A 314 -14.24 39.99 10.34
C TYR A 314 -13.68 41.33 10.85
N ALA A 315 -12.45 41.29 11.34
CA ALA A 315 -11.64 42.45 11.67
C ALA A 315 -10.44 42.58 10.71
N ARG A 316 -9.80 43.75 10.71
CA ARG A 316 -8.61 44.01 9.88
C ARG A 316 -7.50 42.99 10.18
N GLN A 317 -6.66 42.71 9.20
CA GLN A 317 -5.59 41.70 9.27
C GLN A 317 -6.10 40.25 9.38
N HIS A 318 -7.26 39.95 8.77
CA HIS A 318 -7.86 38.60 8.76
C HIS A 318 -8.08 38.01 10.15
N ILE A 319 -8.53 38.85 11.08
CA ILE A 319 -8.85 38.43 12.45
C ILE A 319 -10.34 38.12 12.51
N TYR A 320 -10.69 36.91 12.94
CA TYR A 320 -12.07 36.49 13.18
C TYR A 320 -12.26 36.29 14.67
N ARG A 321 -13.20 37.02 15.27
CA ARG A 321 -13.42 36.98 16.71
C ARG A 321 -14.88 36.75 17.03
N ASP A 322 -15.18 35.76 17.85
CA ASP A 322 -16.54 35.59 18.37
C ASP A 322 -16.87 36.68 19.42
N VAL A 323 -18.16 37.02 19.52
CA VAL A 323 -18.65 38.02 20.48
C VAL A 323 -18.54 37.53 21.93
N ASN A 324 -18.61 36.21 22.16
CA ASN A 324 -18.57 35.60 23.49
C ASN A 324 -17.15 35.28 23.98
N ALA A 325 -16.11 35.63 23.21
CA ALA A 325 -14.74 35.41 23.61
C ALA A 325 -14.26 36.49 24.61
N SER A 326 -13.67 36.08 25.72
CA SER A 326 -13.11 36.97 26.73
C SER A 326 -11.60 37.13 26.52
N ILE A 327 -11.17 38.30 26.05
CA ILE A 327 -9.76 38.60 25.74
C ILE A 327 -9.22 39.58 26.81
N ALA A 328 -8.11 39.23 27.46
CA ALA A 328 -7.44 40.12 28.39
C ALA A 328 -6.90 41.40 27.70
N ARG A 329 -6.89 42.53 28.41
CA ARG A 329 -6.50 43.84 27.84
C ARG A 329 -5.04 43.89 27.35
N SER A 330 -4.15 43.13 27.99
CA SER A 330 -2.72 43.08 27.64
C SER A 330 -2.39 42.04 26.56
N ALA A 331 -3.36 41.22 26.14
CA ALA A 331 -3.12 40.19 25.12
C ALA A 331 -2.93 40.81 23.73
N ARG A 332 -1.97 40.28 22.98
CA ARG A 332 -1.66 40.70 21.60
C ARG A 332 -2.16 39.65 20.62
N ILE A 333 -3.15 40.03 19.83
CA ILE A 333 -3.68 39.22 18.73
C ILE A 333 -3.09 39.74 17.43
N GLY A 334 -2.36 38.89 16.71
CA GLY A 334 -1.77 39.17 15.42
C GLY A 334 -2.69 38.85 14.24
N HIS A 335 -2.11 38.85 13.05
CA HIS A 335 -2.81 38.56 11.80
C HIS A 335 -3.24 37.09 11.67
N ASP A 336 -4.16 36.83 10.74
CA ASP A 336 -4.63 35.49 10.33
C ASP A 336 -5.07 34.63 11.53
N THR A 337 -5.80 35.21 12.48
CA THR A 337 -6.16 34.54 13.74
C THR A 337 -7.67 34.37 13.88
N VAL A 338 -8.11 33.19 14.30
CA VAL A 338 -9.52 32.87 14.61
C VAL A 338 -9.67 32.54 16.07
N ILE A 339 -10.61 33.22 16.71
CA ILE A 339 -11.01 32.97 18.10
C ILE A 339 -12.44 32.46 18.11
N GLY A 340 -12.58 31.16 18.38
CA GLY A 340 -13.87 30.50 18.51
C GLY A 340 -14.71 30.99 19.71
N PRO A 341 -15.97 30.55 19.80
CA PRO A 341 -16.90 30.99 20.84
C PRO A 341 -16.48 30.48 22.22
N PHE A 342 -16.73 31.29 23.25
CA PHE A 342 -16.45 31.00 24.67
C PHE A 342 -14.97 30.79 25.00
N CYS A 343 -14.06 31.25 24.16
CA CYS A 343 -12.62 31.19 24.43
C CYS A 343 -12.19 32.26 25.44
N SER A 344 -11.27 31.90 26.34
CA SER A 344 -10.66 32.82 27.30
C SER A 344 -9.16 32.94 27.06
N ILE A 345 -8.68 34.16 26.82
CA ILE A 345 -7.25 34.43 26.59
C ILE A 345 -6.68 35.25 27.75
N GLY A 346 -5.62 34.71 28.37
CA GLY A 346 -4.92 35.32 29.50
C GLY A 346 -4.07 36.54 29.15
N GLU A 347 -3.53 37.17 30.20
CA GLU A 347 -2.73 38.39 30.13
C GLU A 347 -1.37 38.14 29.45
N GLU A 348 -0.88 39.15 28.71
CA GLU A 348 0.45 39.15 28.06
C GLU A 348 0.69 38.06 27.01
N SER A 349 -0.34 37.28 26.66
CA SER A 349 -0.23 36.24 25.64
C SER A 349 -0.17 36.83 24.22
N GLU A 350 0.65 36.22 23.36
CA GLU A 350 0.85 36.61 21.95
C GLU A 350 0.38 35.47 21.03
N ILE A 351 -0.62 35.75 20.20
CA ILE A 351 -1.23 34.76 19.30
C ILE A 351 -1.15 35.28 17.87
N THR A 352 -0.51 34.53 16.97
CA THR A 352 -0.32 34.93 15.57
C THR A 352 -0.57 33.74 14.64
N ALA A 353 -1.31 33.94 13.54
CA ALA A 353 -1.63 32.90 12.57
C ALA A 353 -2.20 31.61 13.20
N CYS A 354 -3.09 31.72 14.19
CA CYS A 354 -3.62 30.57 14.93
C CYS A 354 -5.14 30.43 14.78
N VAL A 355 -5.62 29.18 14.81
CA VAL A 355 -7.06 28.88 14.84
C VAL A 355 -7.39 28.26 16.20
N LEU A 356 -8.32 28.88 16.93
CA LEU A 356 -8.82 28.39 18.21
C LEU A 356 -10.27 27.90 18.05
N GLY A 357 -10.50 26.64 18.45
CA GLY A 357 -11.80 25.97 18.55
C GLY A 357 -12.74 26.59 19.59
N LYS A 358 -13.85 25.91 19.90
CA LYS A 358 -14.77 26.37 20.96
C LYS A 358 -14.20 26.11 22.36
N ASN A 359 -14.54 27.00 23.30
CA ASN A 359 -14.30 26.82 24.74
C ASN A 359 -12.82 26.54 25.10
N CYS A 360 -11.89 27.09 24.32
CA CYS A 360 -10.47 26.99 24.61
C CYS A 360 -10.06 27.95 25.73
N ARG A 361 -9.22 27.48 26.65
CA ARG A 361 -8.70 28.26 27.77
C ARG A 361 -7.21 28.43 27.62
N ILE A 362 -6.77 29.66 27.36
CA ILE A 362 -5.37 30.02 27.19
C ILE A 362 -4.91 30.80 28.42
N GLY A 363 -3.83 30.33 29.05
CA GLY A 363 -3.20 30.94 30.22
C GLY A 363 -2.50 32.27 29.93
N LYS A 364 -1.73 32.74 30.91
CA LYS A 364 -0.94 33.97 30.88
C LYS A 364 0.44 33.74 30.26
N ASN A 365 0.99 34.77 29.61
CA ASN A 365 2.31 34.75 29.00
C ASN A 365 2.53 33.58 28.00
N VAL A 366 1.49 33.21 27.26
CA VAL A 366 1.53 32.13 26.28
C VAL A 366 1.93 32.70 24.91
N THR A 367 2.86 32.04 24.22
CA THR A 367 3.26 32.41 22.85
C THR A 367 2.80 31.35 21.85
N MET A 368 1.96 31.75 20.90
CA MET A 368 1.41 30.85 19.88
C MET A 368 1.65 31.37 18.46
N LYS A 369 2.23 30.53 17.61
CA LYS A 369 2.49 30.83 16.20
C LYS A 369 2.09 29.66 15.31
N HIS A 370 1.33 29.90 14.25
CA HIS A 370 0.95 28.90 13.23
C HIS A 370 0.30 27.62 13.82
N SER A 371 -0.42 27.72 14.93
CA SER A 371 -0.92 26.55 15.67
C SER A 371 -2.43 26.42 15.58
N TYR A 372 -2.90 25.18 15.51
CA TYR A 372 -4.31 24.82 15.34
C TYR A 372 -4.80 24.09 16.59
N LEU A 373 -5.69 24.73 17.35
CA LEU A 373 -6.30 24.15 18.54
C LEU A 373 -7.75 23.84 18.24
N LEU A 374 -8.13 22.57 18.40
CA LEU A 374 -9.52 22.14 18.27
C LEU A 374 -10.31 22.49 19.54
N ASP A 375 -11.51 21.93 19.65
CA ASP A 375 -12.46 22.24 20.73
C ASP A 375 -11.99 21.79 22.13
N ASP A 376 -12.34 22.59 23.15
CA ASP A 376 -12.13 22.30 24.57
C ASP A 376 -10.66 22.11 24.99
N VAL A 377 -9.72 22.76 24.29
CA VAL A 377 -8.29 22.69 24.61
C VAL A 377 -7.93 23.62 25.77
N ARG A 378 -7.08 23.15 26.68
CA ARG A 378 -6.54 23.94 27.80
C ARG A 378 -5.04 24.11 27.65
N VAL A 379 -4.58 25.34 27.68
CA VAL A 379 -3.16 25.72 27.66
C VAL A 379 -2.89 26.51 28.93
N GLU A 380 -2.01 26.01 29.79
CA GLU A 380 -1.59 26.68 31.03
C GLU A 380 -0.56 27.79 30.77
N ASP A 381 -0.12 28.45 31.84
CA ASP A 381 0.73 29.64 31.79
C ASP A 381 2.14 29.32 31.25
N GLY A 382 2.73 30.26 30.50
CA GLY A 382 4.11 30.16 30.01
C GLY A 382 4.35 29.18 28.85
N ALA A 383 3.31 28.52 28.33
CA ALA A 383 3.45 27.56 27.24
C ALA A 383 3.85 28.23 25.90
N ILE A 384 4.63 27.52 25.09
CA ILE A 384 5.08 27.96 23.76
C ILE A 384 4.65 26.94 22.72
N LEU A 385 3.82 27.37 21.76
CA LEU A 385 3.32 26.52 20.68
C LEU A 385 3.75 27.09 19.33
N THR A 386 4.52 26.30 18.57
CA THR A 386 4.93 26.67 17.21
C THR A 386 4.53 25.57 16.23
N SER A 387 3.68 25.90 15.24
CA SER A 387 3.29 24.97 14.16
C SER A 387 2.81 23.60 14.66
N ALA A 388 1.97 23.59 15.71
CA ALA A 388 1.43 22.37 16.31
C ALA A 388 -0.07 22.21 16.02
N LEU A 389 -0.50 20.96 15.80
CA LEU A 389 -1.91 20.57 15.72
C LEU A 389 -2.33 19.91 17.03
N VAL A 390 -3.24 20.54 17.76
CA VAL A 390 -3.70 20.11 19.09
C VAL A 390 -5.17 19.72 19.03
N CYS A 391 -5.45 18.42 19.19
CA CYS A 391 -6.79 17.88 19.08
C CYS A 391 -7.66 18.16 20.31
N SER A 392 -8.96 17.85 20.21
CA SER A 392 -9.93 18.24 21.22
C SER A 392 -9.67 17.63 22.60
N GLN A 393 -10.00 18.39 23.65
CA GLN A 393 -9.82 18.01 25.06
C GLN A 393 -8.35 17.78 25.50
N ALA A 394 -7.37 18.15 24.68
CA ALA A 394 -5.97 18.10 25.07
C ALA A 394 -5.64 19.16 26.14
N HIS A 395 -4.68 18.84 27.01
CA HIS A 395 -4.24 19.71 28.09
C HIS A 395 -2.72 19.89 28.04
N ILE A 396 -2.28 21.13 27.84
CA ILE A 396 -0.87 21.51 27.81
C ILE A 396 -0.56 22.22 29.12
N LYS A 397 0.28 21.61 29.97
CA LYS A 397 0.66 22.14 31.28
C LYS A 397 1.63 23.32 31.19
N ALA A 398 1.87 23.96 32.33
CA ALA A 398 2.69 25.16 32.44
C ALA A 398 4.11 24.96 31.90
N ASP A 399 4.66 25.99 31.25
CA ASP A 399 6.00 26.02 30.67
C ASP A 399 6.32 24.94 29.61
N ALA A 400 5.32 24.23 29.09
CA ALA A 400 5.51 23.24 28.04
C ALA A 400 5.85 23.88 26.69
N GLN A 401 6.75 23.24 25.94
CA GLN A 401 7.21 23.72 24.62
C GLN A 401 6.89 22.71 23.53
N LEU A 402 6.05 23.11 22.57
CA LEU A 402 5.74 22.33 21.38
C LEU A 402 6.53 22.87 20.18
N LEU A 403 7.42 22.03 19.67
CA LEU A 403 8.22 22.34 18.48
C LEU A 403 7.40 22.13 17.19
N PRO A 404 7.86 22.73 16.06
CA PRO A 404 7.18 22.63 14.77
C PRO A 404 6.88 21.20 14.32
N GLY A 405 5.67 20.98 13.81
CA GLY A 405 5.23 19.70 13.26
C GLY A 405 4.72 18.70 14.30
N ALA A 406 4.65 19.07 15.58
CA ALA A 406 4.07 18.23 16.60
C ALA A 406 2.55 18.06 16.40
N VAL A 407 2.08 16.81 16.46
CA VAL A 407 0.65 16.45 16.38
C VAL A 407 0.23 15.79 17.68
N ILE A 408 -0.68 16.42 18.39
CA ILE A 408 -1.20 15.97 19.68
C ILE A 408 -2.63 15.47 19.46
N SER A 409 -2.85 14.17 19.68
CA SER A 409 -4.17 13.54 19.56
C SER A 409 -5.12 13.93 20.70
N TYR A 410 -6.36 13.42 20.65
CA TYR A 410 -7.43 13.76 21.58
C TYR A 410 -7.08 13.40 23.03
N LYS A 411 -7.45 14.28 23.97
CA LYS A 411 -7.31 14.09 25.44
C LYS A 411 -5.88 13.85 25.96
N VAL A 412 -4.86 14.00 25.11
CA VAL A 412 -3.45 13.89 25.52
C VAL A 412 -3.12 15.02 26.50
N VAL A 413 -2.30 14.71 27.50
CA VAL A 413 -1.78 15.68 28.46
C VAL A 413 -0.28 15.79 28.28
N VAL A 414 0.22 17.00 28.03
CA VAL A 414 1.67 17.28 28.01
C VAL A 414 2.09 17.81 29.38
N GLY A 415 3.11 17.18 29.96
CA GLY A 415 3.68 17.50 31.26
C GLY A 415 4.26 18.90 31.37
N ALA A 416 4.37 19.42 32.59
CA ALA A 416 4.90 20.76 32.84
C ALA A 416 6.40 20.86 32.49
N GLY A 417 6.81 21.95 31.85
CA GLY A 417 8.21 22.19 31.45
C GLY A 417 8.77 21.23 30.39
N HIS A 418 7.96 20.33 29.84
CA HIS A 418 8.42 19.33 28.87
C HIS A 418 8.50 19.92 27.46
N LYS A 419 9.53 19.50 26.71
CA LYS A 419 9.78 19.94 25.34
C LYS A 419 9.55 18.80 24.37
N VAL A 420 8.45 18.89 23.61
CA VAL A 420 8.10 17.92 22.58
C VAL A 420 8.95 18.18 21.33
N ALA A 421 9.58 17.13 20.80
CA ALA A 421 10.43 17.20 19.61
C ALA A 421 9.66 17.56 18.32
N GLN A 422 10.38 17.98 17.28
CA GLN A 422 9.79 18.28 15.98
C GLN A 422 9.18 17.02 15.34
N HIS A 423 8.08 17.19 14.61
CA HIS A 423 7.39 16.12 13.86
C HIS A 423 6.89 14.92 14.70
N LEU A 424 6.86 15.06 16.03
CA LEU A 424 6.40 14.00 16.92
C LEU A 424 4.88 13.89 16.91
N ARG A 425 4.36 12.66 16.81
CA ARG A 425 2.93 12.37 16.92
C ARG A 425 2.65 11.65 18.24
N ILE A 426 1.76 12.19 19.06
CA ILE A 426 1.44 11.66 20.39
C ILE A 426 -0.03 11.23 20.42
N SER A 427 -0.31 10.01 20.88
CA SER A 427 -1.67 9.45 20.96
C SER A 427 -1.93 8.76 22.29
N LEU A 428 -3.21 8.59 22.67
CA LEU A 428 -3.60 7.71 23.78
C LEU A 428 -3.86 6.27 23.33
N CYS A 429 -3.91 6.02 22.02
CA CYS A 429 -3.90 4.68 21.47
C CYS A 429 -2.46 4.16 21.53
N GLN A 430 -2.21 3.14 22.37
CA GLN A 430 -0.98 2.38 22.32
C GLN A 430 -0.87 1.70 20.96
N GLN A 431 0.32 1.56 20.39
CA GLN A 431 0.54 0.68 19.23
C GLN A 431 0.93 -0.69 19.77
N ALA A 432 0.17 -1.74 19.45
CA ALA A 432 0.58 -3.10 19.80
C ALA A 432 1.97 -3.43 19.22
N GLU A 433 2.97 -3.65 20.06
CA GLU A 433 4.27 -4.25 19.67
C GLU A 433 4.07 -5.73 19.31
N THR A 434 3.32 -6.04 18.26
CA THR A 434 3.31 -7.38 17.70
C THR A 434 4.44 -7.51 16.70
N THR A 435 5.21 -8.60 16.83
CA THR A 435 6.22 -9.11 15.89
C THR A 435 5.64 -9.50 14.52
N SER A 436 4.42 -9.04 14.21
CA SER A 436 3.72 -9.29 12.95
C SER A 436 4.27 -8.36 11.88
N SER A 437 4.73 -8.93 10.77
CA SER A 437 5.08 -8.23 9.54
C SER A 437 3.90 -7.56 8.82
N LEU A 438 2.70 -7.62 9.42
CA LEU A 438 1.47 -7.08 8.87
C LEU A 438 1.50 -5.56 8.91
N SER A 439 1.04 -4.92 7.84
CA SER A 439 0.90 -3.46 7.81
C SER A 439 -0.19 -3.02 8.80
N ASP A 440 -0.16 -1.75 9.21
CA ASP A 440 -1.23 -1.19 10.06
C ASP A 440 -2.63 -1.33 9.40
N ASP A 441 -2.67 -1.51 8.07
CA ASP A 441 -3.89 -1.68 7.28
C ASP A 441 -4.51 -3.05 7.56
N GLU A 442 -3.70 -4.12 7.56
CA GLU A 442 -4.17 -5.47 7.83
C GLU A 442 -4.69 -5.64 9.27
N LEU A 443 -4.06 -4.94 10.23
CA LEU A 443 -4.43 -4.98 11.65
C LEU A 443 -5.75 -4.25 11.95
N GLU A 444 -5.97 -3.07 11.37
CA GLU A 444 -7.19 -2.28 11.58
C GLU A 444 -8.42 -3.00 11.00
N TYR A 445 -8.30 -3.58 9.80
CA TYR A 445 -9.43 -4.20 9.13
C TYR A 445 -9.70 -5.65 9.54
N ALA A 446 -8.74 -6.35 10.15
CA ALA A 446 -8.99 -7.64 10.81
C ALA A 446 -9.93 -7.48 12.02
N ALA A 447 -9.80 -6.37 12.76
CA ALA A 447 -10.64 -6.08 13.92
C ALA A 447 -12.04 -5.58 13.57
N ALA A 448 -12.25 -4.93 12.42
CA ALA A 448 -13.59 -4.55 11.97
C ALA A 448 -14.45 -5.80 11.67
N GLY A 449 -13.86 -6.84 11.08
CA GLY A 449 -14.54 -8.11 10.78
C GLY A 449 -14.96 -8.93 12.00
N SER A 450 -14.28 -8.77 13.15
CA SER A 450 -14.61 -9.51 14.37
C SER A 450 -15.81 -8.93 15.13
N THR A 451 -16.05 -7.61 15.02
CA THR A 451 -17.15 -6.94 15.71
C THR A 451 -18.54 -7.30 15.17
N ALA A 452 -18.64 -7.83 13.95
CA ALA A 452 -19.91 -8.25 13.35
C ALA A 452 -20.47 -9.59 13.89
N ARG A 453 -19.70 -10.34 14.69
CA ARG A 453 -20.17 -11.61 15.30
C ARG A 453 -20.70 -11.50 16.73
N SER A 454 -20.62 -10.32 17.36
CA SER A 454 -21.07 -10.14 18.76
C SER A 454 -22.22 -9.14 18.87
N GLN A 455 -23.37 -9.42 18.24
CA GLN A 455 -24.65 -8.80 18.58
C GLN A 455 -25.84 -9.52 17.92
N THR A 456 -26.09 -10.77 18.32
CA THR A 456 -27.42 -11.39 18.21
C THR A 456 -27.88 -11.79 19.61
N SER A 457 -28.48 -10.83 20.32
CA SER A 457 -29.25 -11.11 21.52
C SER A 457 -30.54 -11.83 21.14
N GLN A 458 -30.61 -13.13 21.42
CA GLN A 458 -31.85 -13.90 21.35
C GLN A 458 -32.87 -13.35 22.37
N PRO A 459 -34.14 -13.12 22.00
CA PRO A 459 -35.18 -12.81 22.97
C PRO A 459 -35.64 -14.07 23.70
N SER A 460 -35.91 -13.89 24.99
CA SER A 460 -36.29 -14.88 26.01
C SER A 460 -37.47 -15.79 25.62
N ARG A 461 -37.25 -17.10 25.75
CA ARG A 461 -38.22 -18.18 25.57
C ARG A 461 -39.20 -18.27 26.76
N ALA A 462 -40.48 -17.99 26.50
CA ALA A 462 -41.59 -18.32 27.41
C ALA A 462 -41.91 -19.83 27.37
N LYS A 463 -42.45 -20.35 28.47
CA LYS A 463 -42.73 -21.76 28.75
C LYS A 463 -44.07 -22.26 28.17
N ALA A 464 -44.01 -23.53 27.73
CA ALA A 464 -45.04 -24.59 27.67
C ALA A 464 -45.98 -24.68 26.43
N PRO A 465 -46.57 -25.86 26.12
CA PRO A 465 -46.27 -27.25 26.54
C PRO A 465 -46.07 -28.24 25.36
N ALA A 466 -45.78 -29.50 25.72
CA ALA A 466 -45.55 -30.66 24.86
C ALA A 466 -46.82 -31.21 24.18
N ASP A 467 -46.69 -31.71 22.94
CA ASP A 467 -47.45 -32.86 22.44
C ASP A 467 -46.77 -33.51 21.20
N MET A 468 -47.12 -34.78 20.98
CA MET A 468 -46.49 -35.83 20.18
C MET A 468 -46.49 -35.69 18.65
N GLY A 469 -45.59 -36.44 17.98
CA GLY A 469 -45.74 -36.84 16.58
C GLY A 469 -44.44 -37.30 15.92
N THR A 470 -44.27 -38.62 15.80
CA THR A 470 -43.24 -39.38 15.07
C THR A 470 -43.39 -39.33 13.54
N GLU A 471 -42.39 -39.88 12.83
CA GLU A 471 -42.21 -40.15 11.37
C GLU A 471 -41.21 -39.17 10.73
N ASP A 472 -39.90 -39.49 10.66
CA ASP A 472 -39.19 -40.53 9.87
C ASP A 472 -39.27 -40.28 8.35
N ASP A 473 -38.16 -39.78 7.80
CA ASP A 473 -37.60 -40.21 6.51
C ASP A 473 -36.22 -39.55 6.29
N GLY A 474 -35.21 -40.41 6.15
CA GLY A 474 -33.80 -40.05 6.16
C GLY A 474 -33.18 -39.76 4.79
N PHE A 475 -32.07 -39.02 4.82
CA PHE A 475 -30.96 -39.18 3.88
C PHE A 475 -29.66 -38.77 4.58
N SER A 476 -28.84 -39.77 4.93
CA SER A 476 -27.57 -39.66 5.63
C SER A 476 -26.40 -39.72 4.64
N GLY A 477 -25.52 -38.73 4.69
CA GLY A 477 -24.18 -38.78 4.11
C GLY A 477 -23.21 -38.12 5.08
N SER A 478 -22.56 -38.94 5.89
CA SER A 478 -21.50 -38.58 6.83
C SER A 478 -20.16 -38.51 6.11
N SER A 479 -19.43 -37.43 6.31
CA SER A 479 -17.98 -37.41 6.15
C SER A 479 -17.39 -36.65 7.34
N ASP A 480 -16.72 -37.43 8.18
CA ASP A 480 -15.91 -37.01 9.30
C ASP A 480 -14.78 -36.10 8.81
N ASP A 481 -14.67 -34.90 9.39
CA ASP A 481 -13.43 -34.10 9.34
C ASP A 481 -13.01 -33.80 10.77
N ASP A 482 -11.83 -34.30 11.10
CA ASP A 482 -11.19 -34.31 12.41
C ASP A 482 -10.64 -32.91 12.69
N GLY A 483 -11.44 -32.12 13.41
CA GLY A 483 -11.09 -30.76 13.79
C GLY A 483 -9.92 -30.73 14.78
N THR A 484 -8.70 -30.50 14.27
CA THR A 484 -7.62 -29.94 15.07
C THR A 484 -8.07 -28.62 15.67
N GLN A 485 -8.26 -28.59 16.98
CA GLN A 485 -8.55 -27.39 17.76
C GLN A 485 -7.37 -26.42 17.67
N TYR A 486 -7.41 -25.52 16.70
CA TYR A 486 -6.69 -24.25 16.80
C TYR A 486 -7.48 -23.35 17.76
N GLU A 487 -7.02 -23.25 19.02
CA GLU A 487 -7.47 -22.16 19.89
C GLU A 487 -7.08 -20.83 19.22
N PRO A 488 -8.04 -19.91 18.97
CA PRO A 488 -7.69 -18.62 18.44
C PRO A 488 -6.98 -17.81 19.55
N ALA A 489 -5.69 -17.52 19.32
CA ALA A 489 -4.97 -16.54 20.11
C ALA A 489 -5.77 -15.23 20.14
N ASN A 490 -5.95 -14.69 21.36
CA ASN A 490 -6.67 -13.46 21.67
C ASN A 490 -6.52 -12.39 20.58
N GLY A 491 -7.64 -12.06 19.92
CA GLY A 491 -7.70 -11.11 18.82
C GLY A 491 -7.33 -9.68 19.26
N SER A 492 -6.36 -9.11 18.54
CA SER A 492 -6.04 -7.68 18.58
C SER A 492 -7.22 -6.89 18.05
N THR A 493 -7.96 -6.27 18.96
CA THR A 493 -9.09 -5.40 18.66
C THR A 493 -8.55 -4.04 18.25
N LEU A 494 -9.20 -3.36 17.29
CA LEU A 494 -9.04 -1.93 16.97
C LEU A 494 -8.78 -1.16 18.27
N GLU A 495 -7.56 -0.64 18.45
CA GLU A 495 -7.09 0.01 19.68
C GLU A 495 -7.78 1.36 19.87
N LYS A 496 -9.09 1.35 20.15
CA LYS A 496 -9.75 2.44 20.86
C LYS A 496 -9.01 2.61 22.19
N PRO A 497 -8.75 3.85 22.63
CA PRO A 497 -8.06 4.05 23.90
C PRO A 497 -8.86 3.34 24.99
N GLN A 498 -8.23 2.39 25.68
CA GLN A 498 -8.90 1.57 26.68
C GLN A 498 -9.60 2.50 27.69
N PRO A 499 -10.80 2.14 28.18
CA PRO A 499 -11.55 3.00 29.10
C PRO A 499 -10.75 3.33 30.36
N GLU A 500 -9.82 2.45 30.76
CA GLU A 500 -8.86 2.66 31.86
C GLU A 500 -7.82 3.74 31.54
N VAL A 501 -7.25 3.73 30.33
CA VAL A 501 -6.31 4.76 29.83
C VAL A 501 -6.99 6.12 29.70
N LEU A 502 -8.24 6.15 29.23
CA LEU A 502 -9.06 7.36 29.19
C LEU A 502 -9.40 7.89 30.60
N ALA A 503 -9.65 6.99 31.55
CA ALA A 503 -9.91 7.36 32.94
C ALA A 503 -8.63 7.90 33.61
N ALA A 504 -7.48 7.29 33.36
CA ALA A 504 -6.17 7.74 33.84
C ALA A 504 -5.79 9.11 33.25
N ALA A 505 -5.95 9.32 31.93
CA ALA A 505 -5.72 10.62 31.30
C ALA A 505 -6.66 11.71 31.85
N ARG A 506 -7.93 11.37 32.13
CA ARG A 506 -8.89 12.28 32.79
C ARG A 506 -8.47 12.59 34.23
N ALA A 507 -7.97 11.61 34.99
CA ALA A 507 -7.49 11.81 36.35
C ALA A 507 -6.25 12.73 36.38
N VAL A 508 -5.30 12.51 35.46
CA VAL A 508 -4.10 13.36 35.28
C VAL A 508 -4.50 14.79 34.88
N SER A 509 -5.55 14.97 34.08
CA SER A 509 -6.07 16.29 33.67
C SER A 509 -6.87 17.01 34.78
N ALA A 510 -7.47 16.28 35.73
CA ALA A 510 -8.38 16.81 36.75
C ALA A 510 -7.73 17.23 38.08
N ARG A 511 -6.42 17.00 38.26
CA ARG A 511 -5.66 17.40 39.47
C ARG A 511 -6.09 16.66 40.75
N ASP A 512 -6.19 15.34 40.70
CA ASP A 512 -6.33 14.52 41.93
C ASP A 512 -4.93 14.03 42.34
N GLU A 513 -4.34 14.66 43.37
CA GLU A 513 -3.04 14.32 43.97
C GLU A 513 -3.06 12.99 44.75
N ARG A 514 -3.72 11.96 44.22
CA ARG A 514 -3.47 10.59 44.65
C ARG A 514 -2.52 9.98 43.66
N ARG A 515 -1.27 9.84 44.07
CA ARG A 515 -0.25 9.00 43.44
C ARG A 515 -0.90 7.73 42.88
N THR A 516 -1.12 7.69 41.57
CA THR A 516 -1.23 6.42 40.86
C THR A 516 0.19 5.91 40.74
N GLU A 517 0.54 4.97 41.61
CA GLU A 517 1.78 4.22 41.54
C GLU A 517 1.83 3.50 40.17
N GLY A 518 2.85 3.82 39.38
CA GLY A 518 3.12 3.23 38.07
C GLY A 518 2.96 4.22 36.91
N ASN A 519 4.07 4.62 36.28
CA ASN A 519 4.05 5.34 35.00
C ASN A 519 3.45 4.41 33.93
N MET A 520 2.14 4.54 33.68
CA MET A 520 1.44 3.82 32.62
C MET A 520 1.70 4.44 31.23
N PHE A 521 2.38 5.59 31.17
CA PHE A 521 2.59 6.40 29.97
C PHE A 521 4.08 6.68 29.72
N ASP A 522 4.42 7.02 28.47
CA ASP A 522 5.80 7.31 28.04
C ASP A 522 6.27 8.66 28.57
N ALA A 523 6.81 8.68 29.79
CA ALA A 523 7.33 9.89 30.43
C ALA A 523 8.45 10.59 29.64
N GLU A 524 9.16 9.87 28.75
CA GLU A 524 10.17 10.45 27.85
C GLU A 524 9.55 11.34 26.77
N VAL A 525 8.30 11.08 26.39
CA VAL A 525 7.60 11.70 25.25
C VAL A 525 6.62 12.78 25.70
N VAL A 526 5.97 12.59 26.85
CA VAL A 526 4.98 13.53 27.41
C VAL A 526 5.42 14.19 28.71
N GLY A 527 6.56 13.81 29.30
CA GLY A 527 7.03 14.28 30.60
C GLY A 527 6.41 13.52 31.79
N ASN A 528 7.00 13.67 32.98
CA ASN A 528 6.64 12.95 34.22
C ASN A 528 5.17 13.12 34.67
N ASP A 529 4.52 14.16 34.15
CA ASP A 529 3.18 14.61 34.51
C ASP A 529 2.20 14.52 33.33
N GLY A 530 2.63 13.91 32.23
CA GLY A 530 1.90 13.78 30.98
C GLY A 530 1.18 12.44 30.83
N ALA A 531 0.26 12.37 29.88
CA ALA A 531 -0.48 11.17 29.53
C ALA A 531 -0.53 11.04 27.99
N GLY A 532 0.13 10.02 27.47
CA GLY A 532 0.24 9.74 26.03
C GLY A 532 1.35 8.74 25.72
N PHE A 533 1.25 8.11 24.57
CA PHE A 533 2.24 7.22 23.96
C PHE A 533 2.78 7.85 22.70
N LEU A 534 4.04 7.54 22.36
CA LEU A 534 4.58 7.88 21.05
C LEU A 534 3.86 7.08 19.96
N TRP A 535 3.41 7.75 18.91
CA TRP A 535 2.86 7.10 17.73
C TRP A 535 3.82 7.25 16.55
N MET A 536 4.30 6.13 16.00
CA MET A 536 5.15 6.12 14.82
C MET A 536 4.45 5.40 13.66
N PRO A 537 4.35 6.01 12.46
CA PRO A 537 3.73 5.36 11.32
C PRO A 537 4.51 4.09 10.91
N ARG A 538 3.81 2.95 10.75
CA ARG A 538 4.40 1.71 10.22
C ARG A 538 4.24 1.66 8.70
N GLY A 539 5.29 2.04 7.97
CA GLY A 539 5.35 1.97 6.50
C GLY A 539 6.60 2.67 5.96
N SER A 540 7.10 2.25 4.79
CA SER A 540 8.28 2.85 4.12
C SER A 540 8.01 4.29 3.67
N ASP A 541 6.81 4.56 3.17
CA ASP A 541 6.50 5.79 2.42
C ASP A 541 6.24 7.01 3.34
N GLU A 542 5.77 6.79 4.57
CA GLU A 542 5.46 7.88 5.51
C GLU A 542 6.65 8.32 6.37
N ARG A 543 7.70 7.49 6.49
CA ARG A 543 8.92 7.83 7.28
C ARG A 543 9.64 9.05 6.72
N GLU A 544 9.49 9.32 5.42
CA GLU A 544 10.21 10.39 4.72
C GLU A 544 9.45 11.72 4.69
N VAL A 545 8.11 11.70 4.59
CA VAL A 545 7.28 12.92 4.58
C VAL A 545 7.40 13.70 5.90
N GLY A 546 7.60 13.00 7.01
CA GLY A 546 7.76 13.59 8.35
C GLY A 546 9.11 14.24 8.62
N ARG A 547 10.15 14.02 7.79
CA ARG A 547 11.53 14.46 8.11
C ARG A 547 11.98 15.77 7.46
N VAL A 548 11.27 16.26 6.44
CA VAL A 548 11.65 17.54 5.79
C VAL A 548 11.14 18.70 6.64
N SER A 549 12.04 19.43 7.30
CA SER A 549 11.66 20.57 8.12
C SER A 549 11.27 21.76 7.24
N LEU A 550 10.33 22.57 7.72
CA LEU A 550 9.95 23.86 7.09
C LEU A 550 11.10 24.87 7.08
N ALA A 551 12.17 24.62 7.86
CA ALA A 551 13.39 25.41 7.91
C ALA A 551 14.38 25.03 6.80
N GLU A 552 14.50 23.74 6.46
CA GLU A 552 15.34 23.25 5.35
C GLU A 552 14.84 23.80 4.00
N LEU A 553 13.52 23.82 3.78
CA LEU A 553 12.93 24.41 2.57
C LEU A 553 13.08 25.95 2.48
N ARG A 554 13.22 26.66 3.61
CA ARG A 554 13.51 28.10 3.63
C ARG A 554 14.98 28.39 3.31
N ALA A 555 15.89 27.51 3.73
CA ALA A 555 17.30 27.61 3.39
C ALA A 555 17.52 27.34 1.89
N GLU A 556 16.88 26.30 1.35
CA GLU A 556 16.92 25.98 -0.09
C GLU A 556 16.33 27.09 -0.96
N ALA A 557 15.24 27.75 -0.52
CA ALA A 557 14.65 28.89 -1.24
C ALA A 557 15.53 30.16 -1.26
N GLN A 558 16.50 30.27 -0.35
CA GLN A 558 17.48 31.37 -0.35
C GLN A 558 18.70 31.06 -1.23
N ASP A 559 19.02 29.78 -1.42
CA ASP A 559 20.11 29.34 -2.31
C ASP A 559 19.68 29.37 -3.80
N ASP A 560 18.41 29.02 -4.10
CA ASP A 560 17.86 29.04 -5.47
C ASP A 560 17.73 30.45 -6.09
N ALA A 561 17.72 31.51 -5.27
CA ALA A 561 17.73 32.89 -5.77
C ALA A 561 19.10 33.31 -6.34
N SER A 562 20.14 32.49 -6.13
CA SER A 562 21.52 32.80 -6.52
C SER A 562 22.09 31.95 -7.68
N SER A 563 21.37 30.91 -8.12
CA SER A 563 21.86 29.97 -9.15
C SER A 563 21.07 30.02 -10.47
N SER A 564 20.71 31.22 -10.94
CA SER A 564 20.15 31.43 -12.29
C SER A 564 21.23 31.38 -13.39
N GLY A 565 21.93 30.26 -13.50
CA GLY A 565 22.95 30.00 -14.53
C GLY A 565 22.80 28.59 -15.07
N GLY A 566 21.77 28.36 -15.90
CA GLY A 566 21.59 27.08 -16.59
C GLY A 566 22.72 26.84 -17.59
N SER A 567 23.60 25.88 -17.28
CA SER A 567 24.58 25.36 -18.25
C SER A 567 23.89 24.26 -19.05
N ALA A 568 23.85 24.40 -20.38
CA ALA A 568 23.31 23.40 -21.28
C ALA A 568 24.19 22.14 -21.22
N ILE A 569 23.59 21.00 -20.87
CA ILE A 569 24.23 19.70 -20.85
C ILE A 569 24.47 19.28 -22.31
N SER A 570 25.69 18.92 -22.66
CA SER A 570 26.04 18.57 -24.04
C SER A 570 25.70 17.10 -24.32
N ALA A 571 25.47 16.75 -25.59
CA ALA A 571 25.22 15.38 -26.01
C ALA A 571 26.38 14.40 -25.69
N ALA A 572 27.57 14.93 -25.39
CA ALA A 572 28.73 14.15 -24.98
C ALA A 572 28.63 13.71 -23.50
N ASP A 573 28.03 14.52 -22.63
CA ASP A 573 27.87 14.20 -21.21
C ASP A 573 26.79 13.11 -21.00
N VAL A 574 25.83 13.02 -21.93
CA VAL A 574 24.82 11.94 -21.96
C VAL A 574 25.45 10.60 -22.36
N ALA A 575 26.47 10.62 -23.21
CA ALA A 575 27.15 9.40 -23.67
C ALA A 575 28.05 8.77 -22.59
N GLU A 576 28.71 9.57 -21.75
CA GLU A 576 29.51 9.05 -20.62
C GLU A 576 28.64 8.47 -19.50
N LEU A 577 27.44 9.03 -19.27
CA LEU A 577 26.48 8.49 -18.30
C LEU A 577 25.89 7.15 -18.76
N THR A 578 25.64 6.97 -20.07
CA THR A 578 25.15 5.69 -20.61
C THR A 578 26.17 4.56 -20.50
N ASP A 579 27.47 4.85 -20.52
CA ASP A 579 28.53 3.84 -20.43
C ASP A 579 28.71 3.31 -18.99
N SER A 580 28.38 4.14 -17.98
CA SER A 580 28.44 3.76 -16.56
C SER A 580 27.25 2.90 -16.07
N VAL A 581 26.17 2.85 -16.85
CA VAL A 581 24.96 2.05 -16.55
C VAL A 581 25.03 0.66 -17.21
N MET A 582 25.98 0.44 -18.12
CA MET A 582 26.28 -0.87 -18.68
C MET A 582 27.22 -1.65 -17.75
N GLN A 583 26.76 -1.98 -16.55
CA GLN A 583 27.29 -3.20 -15.91
C GLN A 583 26.94 -4.33 -16.87
N GLU A 584 27.92 -5.12 -17.31
CA GLU A 584 27.68 -6.28 -18.17
C GLU A 584 26.60 -7.14 -17.49
N GLU A 585 25.37 -7.05 -18.02
CA GLU A 585 24.26 -7.89 -17.61
C GLU A 585 24.77 -9.35 -17.61
N PRO A 586 24.59 -10.10 -16.51
CA PRO A 586 25.05 -11.49 -16.49
C PRO A 586 24.43 -12.20 -17.68
N SER A 587 25.25 -12.94 -18.44
CA SER A 587 24.80 -13.68 -19.62
C SER A 587 23.47 -14.38 -19.30
N TRP A 588 22.49 -14.26 -20.20
CA TRP A 588 21.13 -14.77 -20.04
C TRP A 588 21.09 -16.24 -19.57
N GLU A 589 22.08 -17.06 -19.96
CA GLU A 589 22.25 -18.45 -19.50
C GLU A 589 22.45 -18.56 -17.98
N VAL A 590 23.15 -17.60 -17.39
CA VAL A 590 23.41 -17.53 -15.95
C VAL A 590 22.13 -17.14 -15.21
N GLN A 591 21.34 -16.22 -15.76
CA GLN A 591 20.04 -15.82 -15.20
C GLN A 591 19.05 -17.00 -15.24
N PHE A 592 18.93 -17.66 -16.39
CA PHE A 592 18.07 -18.83 -16.55
C PHE A 592 18.44 -19.97 -15.61
N LYS A 593 19.75 -20.29 -15.52
CA LYS A 593 20.25 -21.26 -14.55
C LYS A 593 19.77 -20.88 -13.15
N GLN A 594 20.05 -19.66 -12.68
CA GLN A 594 19.66 -19.20 -11.35
C GLN A 594 18.15 -19.34 -11.11
N GLU A 595 17.30 -18.97 -12.07
CA GLU A 595 15.85 -19.05 -11.93
C GLU A 595 15.34 -20.50 -11.80
N VAL A 596 15.87 -21.43 -12.59
CA VAL A 596 15.58 -22.87 -12.45
C VAL A 596 16.05 -23.37 -11.08
N GLN A 597 17.23 -22.94 -10.61
CA GLN A 597 17.74 -23.34 -9.31
C GLN A 597 16.86 -22.83 -8.17
N GLU A 598 16.45 -21.57 -8.22
CA GLU A 598 15.62 -20.95 -7.18
C GLU A 598 14.21 -21.53 -7.17
N THR A 599 13.61 -21.78 -8.34
CA THR A 599 12.30 -22.42 -8.45
C THR A 599 12.31 -23.82 -7.84
N PHE A 600 13.36 -24.59 -8.11
CA PHE A 600 13.54 -25.89 -7.48
C PHE A 600 13.73 -25.78 -5.95
N LEU A 601 14.61 -24.89 -5.47
CA LEU A 601 14.86 -24.69 -4.03
C LEU A 601 13.60 -24.21 -3.28
N ARG A 602 12.81 -23.32 -3.87
CA ARG A 602 11.52 -22.89 -3.34
C ARG A 602 10.56 -24.07 -3.21
N GLY A 603 10.49 -24.92 -4.24
CA GLY A 603 9.66 -26.13 -4.20
C GLY A 603 10.08 -27.12 -3.12
N VAL A 604 11.38 -27.28 -2.89
CA VAL A 604 11.91 -28.12 -1.79
C VAL A 604 11.56 -27.53 -0.42
N GLN A 605 11.68 -26.20 -0.24
CA GLN A 605 11.37 -25.52 1.02
C GLN A 605 9.89 -25.60 1.38
N GLN A 606 9.01 -25.35 0.40
CA GLN A 606 7.56 -25.36 0.58
C GLN A 606 6.97 -26.77 0.57
N GLN A 607 7.80 -27.81 0.34
CA GLN A 607 7.36 -29.20 0.19
C GLN A 607 6.27 -29.36 -0.87
N LEU A 608 6.43 -28.67 -2.01
CA LEU A 608 5.50 -28.80 -3.13
C LEU A 608 5.43 -30.24 -3.62
N GLU A 609 4.22 -30.69 -3.98
CA GLU A 609 4.05 -31.95 -4.67
C GLU A 609 4.83 -31.97 -6.00
N HIS A 610 5.38 -33.12 -6.36
CA HIS A 610 6.21 -33.28 -7.57
C HIS A 610 5.49 -32.83 -8.86
N HIS A 611 4.17 -32.92 -8.92
CA HIS A 611 3.38 -32.48 -10.07
C HIS A 611 3.36 -30.95 -10.23
N LEU A 612 3.19 -30.19 -9.14
CA LEU A 612 3.20 -28.72 -9.15
C LEU A 612 4.58 -28.19 -9.54
N ALA A 613 5.64 -28.76 -8.94
CA ALA A 613 7.02 -28.40 -9.28
C ALA A 613 7.33 -28.67 -10.76
N HIS A 614 6.85 -29.80 -11.31
CA HIS A 614 7.00 -30.10 -12.74
C HIS A 614 6.28 -29.07 -13.62
N MET A 615 5.07 -28.62 -13.24
CA MET A 615 4.37 -27.58 -13.99
C MET A 615 5.10 -26.25 -13.99
N GLU A 616 5.61 -25.78 -12.85
CA GLU A 616 6.37 -24.52 -12.77
C GLU A 616 7.64 -24.56 -13.64
N LEU A 617 8.39 -25.65 -13.54
CA LEU A 617 9.61 -25.85 -14.34
C LEU A 617 9.30 -26.02 -15.83
N ASN A 618 8.21 -26.69 -16.19
CA ASN A 618 7.78 -26.78 -17.58
C ASN A 618 7.26 -25.43 -18.12
N ASN A 619 6.67 -24.57 -17.29
CA ASN A 619 6.32 -23.21 -17.69
C ASN A 619 7.57 -22.36 -17.95
N LEU A 620 8.61 -22.48 -17.10
CA LEU A 620 9.92 -21.85 -17.34
C LEU A 620 10.56 -22.33 -18.65
N LYS A 621 10.45 -23.64 -18.94
CA LYS A 621 10.88 -24.20 -20.22
C LYS A 621 10.25 -23.48 -21.41
N ILE A 622 8.92 -23.32 -21.36
CA ILE A 622 8.12 -22.76 -22.45
C ILE A 622 8.40 -21.25 -22.58
N ALA A 623 8.61 -20.56 -21.46
CA ALA A 623 8.93 -19.13 -21.46
C ALA A 623 10.27 -18.84 -22.14
N GLU A 624 11.27 -19.71 -21.94
CA GLU A 624 12.66 -19.48 -22.37
C GLU A 624 13.06 -20.28 -23.63
N ASP A 625 12.12 -21.01 -24.23
CA ASP A 625 12.31 -21.87 -25.42
C ASP A 625 13.51 -22.83 -25.26
N LYS A 626 13.53 -23.57 -24.13
CA LYS A 626 14.61 -24.50 -23.77
C LYS A 626 14.25 -25.96 -23.94
N SER A 627 15.27 -26.80 -24.05
CA SER A 627 15.08 -28.26 -24.13
C SER A 627 14.71 -28.84 -22.76
N PHE A 628 14.21 -30.08 -22.76
CA PHE A 628 13.99 -30.80 -21.50
C PHE A 628 15.32 -31.13 -20.80
N ALA A 629 16.36 -31.43 -21.59
CA ALA A 629 17.70 -31.66 -21.08
C ALA A 629 18.29 -30.45 -20.35
N ASP A 630 18.14 -29.22 -20.87
CA ASP A 630 18.68 -28.00 -20.23
C ASP A 630 18.18 -27.84 -18.79
N ILE A 631 16.88 -28.08 -18.58
CA ILE A 631 16.26 -28.00 -17.25
C ILE A 631 16.69 -29.17 -16.37
N ALA A 632 16.73 -30.39 -16.93
CA ALA A 632 17.18 -31.57 -16.20
C ALA A 632 18.62 -31.40 -15.71
N ARG A 633 19.51 -30.83 -16.54
CA ARG A 633 20.89 -30.47 -16.19
C ARG A 633 20.93 -29.54 -14.99
N TYR A 634 20.18 -28.43 -15.01
CA TYR A 634 20.21 -27.47 -13.92
C TYR A 634 19.57 -28.01 -12.63
N ILE A 635 18.46 -28.73 -12.71
CA ILE A 635 17.85 -29.44 -11.56
C ILE A 635 18.82 -30.46 -10.98
N PHE A 636 19.51 -31.21 -11.84
CA PHE A 636 20.48 -32.18 -11.40
C PHE A 636 21.66 -31.50 -10.67
N THR A 637 22.19 -30.40 -11.22
CA THR A 637 23.26 -29.63 -10.55
C THR A 637 22.81 -29.05 -9.20
N THR A 638 21.54 -28.67 -9.03
CA THR A 638 21.03 -28.19 -7.74
C THR A 638 20.83 -29.30 -6.72
N ILE A 639 20.30 -30.45 -7.14
CA ILE A 639 20.20 -31.64 -6.28
C ILE A 639 21.58 -32.03 -5.75
N LEU A 640 22.60 -31.99 -6.62
CA LEU A 640 24.00 -32.21 -6.22
C LEU A 640 24.50 -31.12 -5.27
N SER A 641 24.18 -29.85 -5.54
CA SER A 641 24.57 -28.74 -4.66
C SER A 641 23.94 -28.80 -3.26
N LEU A 642 22.75 -29.39 -3.11
CA LEU A 642 22.12 -29.57 -1.80
C LEU A 642 22.88 -30.55 -0.89
N ALA A 643 23.74 -31.40 -1.47
CA ALA A 643 24.64 -32.26 -0.70
C ALA A 643 25.89 -31.52 -0.19
N LEU A 644 26.13 -30.31 -0.69
CA LEU A 644 27.27 -29.44 -0.39
C LEU A 644 26.91 -28.30 0.58
N PRO A 645 27.88 -27.64 1.24
CA PRO A 645 27.63 -26.41 1.97
C PRO A 645 27.15 -25.26 1.08
N ALA A 646 26.44 -24.29 1.68
CA ALA A 646 25.91 -23.14 0.95
C ALA A 646 27.02 -22.26 0.35
N ARG A 647 26.85 -21.85 -0.91
CA ARG A 647 27.76 -20.92 -1.60
C ARG A 647 27.61 -19.50 -1.03
N ALA A 648 28.59 -18.63 -1.31
CA ALA A 648 28.54 -17.23 -0.88
C ALA A 648 27.37 -16.46 -1.51
N ASN A 649 26.97 -16.81 -2.74
CA ASN A 649 25.90 -16.15 -3.50
C ASN A 649 24.48 -16.73 -3.25
N THR A 650 24.32 -17.64 -2.29
CA THR A 650 23.00 -18.23 -1.98
C THR A 650 22.19 -17.29 -1.07
N LYS A 651 20.93 -17.00 -1.44
CA LYS A 651 20.00 -16.20 -0.64
C LYS A 651 19.88 -16.73 0.81
N ALA A 652 19.76 -15.81 1.77
CA ALA A 652 19.75 -16.13 3.21
C ALA A 652 18.65 -17.13 3.60
N GLU A 653 17.50 -17.08 2.92
CA GLU A 653 16.33 -17.94 3.14
C GLU A 653 16.64 -19.43 2.91
N TYR A 654 17.43 -19.73 1.88
CA TYR A 654 17.76 -21.11 1.49
C TYR A 654 18.98 -21.68 2.23
N ARG A 655 19.74 -20.84 2.96
CA ARG A 655 20.97 -21.25 3.65
C ARG A 655 20.74 -22.32 4.72
N SER A 656 19.53 -22.37 5.29
CA SER A 656 19.11 -23.38 6.28
C SER A 656 18.97 -24.79 5.71
N MET A 657 18.82 -24.93 4.39
CA MET A 657 18.66 -26.22 3.71
C MET A 657 19.99 -26.91 3.38
N TYR A 658 21.10 -26.18 3.40
CA TYR A 658 22.43 -26.72 3.11
C TYR A 658 23.12 -27.21 4.40
N PRO A 659 23.84 -28.34 4.36
CA PRO A 659 24.62 -28.82 5.50
C PRO A 659 25.73 -27.84 5.90
N ALA A 660 25.95 -27.68 7.21
CA ALA A 660 26.88 -26.70 7.77
C ALA A 660 28.38 -27.05 7.59
N SER A 661 28.72 -28.30 7.30
CA SER A 661 30.11 -28.77 7.20
C SER A 661 30.35 -29.71 6.02
N LEU A 662 31.44 -29.46 5.28
CA LEU A 662 31.93 -30.36 4.24
C LEU A 662 32.50 -31.64 4.90
N PRO A 663 32.09 -32.86 4.49
CA PRO A 663 32.78 -34.09 4.87
C PRO A 663 34.22 -34.10 4.33
N ASN A 664 35.18 -34.56 5.12
CA ASN A 664 36.59 -34.61 4.70
C ASN A 664 36.79 -35.67 3.58
N VAL A 665 37.02 -35.19 2.36
CA VAL A 665 37.10 -35.99 1.13
C VAL A 665 38.37 -36.87 1.07
N SER A 666 39.39 -36.59 1.89
CA SER A 666 40.62 -37.39 1.96
C SER A 666 40.41 -38.76 2.61
N ASN A 667 39.38 -38.93 3.46
CA ASN A 667 39.08 -40.19 4.14
C ASN A 667 38.06 -41.04 3.36
N ALA A 668 38.22 -42.37 3.40
CA ALA A 668 37.26 -43.31 2.78
C ALA A 668 35.83 -43.14 3.33
N ASP A 669 35.71 -42.92 4.64
CA ASP A 669 34.43 -42.73 5.33
C ASP A 669 33.72 -41.41 4.91
N GLY A 670 34.49 -40.34 4.64
CA GLY A 670 33.94 -39.06 4.19
C GLY A 670 33.38 -39.12 2.76
N ARG A 671 34.00 -39.92 1.89
CA ARG A 671 33.52 -40.19 0.53
C ARG A 671 32.23 -41.00 0.54
N GLU A 672 32.09 -41.95 1.47
CA GLU A 672 30.88 -42.74 1.62
C GLU A 672 29.72 -41.91 2.20
N GLU A 673 29.99 -41.05 3.17
CA GLU A 673 29.00 -40.12 3.73
C GLU A 673 28.46 -39.16 2.66
N LEU A 674 29.33 -38.63 1.79
CA LEU A 674 28.91 -37.77 0.69
C LEU A 674 28.01 -38.52 -0.32
N ALA A 675 28.39 -39.74 -0.70
CA ALA A 675 27.59 -40.57 -1.59
C ALA A 675 26.21 -40.88 -0.99
N LYS A 676 26.12 -41.14 0.32
CA LYS A 676 24.84 -41.34 1.03
C LYS A 676 23.96 -40.09 1.02
N ARG A 677 24.53 -38.89 1.18
CA ARG A 677 23.77 -37.62 1.08
C ARG A 677 23.21 -37.39 -0.32
N VAL A 678 24.03 -37.61 -1.35
CA VAL A 678 23.61 -37.50 -2.75
C VAL A 678 22.51 -38.52 -3.07
N HIS A 679 22.70 -39.79 -2.69
CA HIS A 679 21.70 -40.84 -2.87
C HIS A 679 20.37 -40.50 -2.18
N LYS A 680 20.41 -39.97 -0.95
CA LYS A 680 19.21 -39.52 -0.23
C LYS A 680 18.47 -38.41 -0.98
N ASN A 681 19.18 -37.38 -1.46
CA ASN A 681 18.56 -36.27 -2.19
C ASN A 681 18.02 -36.72 -3.55
N LEU A 682 18.73 -37.59 -4.28
CA LEU A 682 18.26 -38.19 -5.53
C LEU A 682 17.01 -39.04 -5.31
N SER A 683 16.99 -39.90 -4.28
CA SER A 683 15.82 -40.75 -3.97
C SER A 683 14.55 -39.94 -3.69
N ARG A 684 14.70 -38.76 -3.08
CA ARG A 684 13.60 -37.85 -2.76
C ARG A 684 13.07 -37.11 -3.98
N HIS A 685 13.91 -36.83 -4.98
CA HIS A 685 13.56 -36.00 -6.13
C HIS A 685 13.55 -36.76 -7.47
N LYS A 686 13.71 -38.09 -7.46
CA LYS A 686 13.73 -38.92 -8.67
C LYS A 686 12.46 -38.80 -9.52
N GLY A 687 11.30 -38.68 -8.88
CA GLY A 687 10.02 -38.55 -9.59
C GLY A 687 9.90 -37.21 -10.34
N LEU A 688 10.57 -36.16 -9.86
CA LEU A 688 10.63 -34.89 -10.58
C LEU A 688 11.61 -34.99 -11.75
N LEU A 689 12.81 -35.51 -11.50
CA LEU A 689 13.87 -35.62 -12.51
C LEU A 689 13.48 -36.57 -13.67
N GLY A 690 12.84 -37.71 -13.36
CA GLY A 690 12.37 -38.66 -14.36
C GLY A 690 11.28 -38.13 -15.30
N ASN A 691 10.51 -37.10 -14.89
CA ASN A 691 9.54 -36.48 -15.79
C ASN A 691 10.19 -35.60 -16.89
N PHE A 692 11.42 -35.14 -16.64
CA PHE A 692 12.21 -34.33 -17.57
C PHE A 692 13.17 -35.16 -18.43
N LEU A 693 13.49 -36.41 -18.03
CA LEU A 693 14.36 -37.32 -18.77
C LEU A 693 13.53 -38.31 -19.58
N ARG A 694 13.12 -37.92 -20.80
CA ARG A 694 12.22 -38.73 -21.63
C ARG A 694 12.99 -39.57 -22.65
N ASP A 695 14.01 -38.97 -23.25
CA ASP A 695 14.79 -39.59 -24.32
C ASP A 695 16.17 -40.02 -23.81
N LEU A 696 16.81 -40.96 -24.52
CA LEU A 696 18.17 -41.43 -24.19
C LEU A 696 19.20 -40.29 -24.30
N GLU A 697 19.01 -39.37 -25.26
CA GLU A 697 19.87 -38.19 -25.45
C GLU A 697 19.84 -37.26 -24.22
N ASP A 698 18.66 -37.02 -23.61
CA ASP A 698 18.54 -36.19 -22.40
C ASP A 698 19.32 -36.82 -21.23
N GLN A 699 19.28 -38.15 -21.11
CA GLN A 699 19.99 -38.90 -20.07
C GLN A 699 21.50 -38.82 -20.27
N VAL A 700 22.00 -38.96 -21.50
CA VAL A 700 23.42 -38.77 -21.84
C VAL A 700 23.88 -37.35 -21.49
N GLU A 701 23.04 -36.34 -21.74
CA GLU A 701 23.36 -34.95 -21.43
C GLU A 701 23.47 -34.67 -19.92
N VAL A 702 22.63 -35.31 -19.10
CA VAL A 702 22.77 -35.27 -17.63
C VAL A 702 24.09 -35.92 -17.18
N ILE A 703 24.50 -37.03 -17.79
CA ILE A 703 25.80 -37.65 -17.48
C ILE A 703 26.96 -36.72 -17.86
N ASN A 704 26.90 -36.08 -19.03
CA ASN A 704 27.89 -35.10 -19.46
C ASN A 704 27.96 -33.90 -18.49
N THR A 705 26.83 -33.40 -18.00
CA THR A 705 26.87 -32.35 -16.95
C THR A 705 27.38 -32.81 -15.62
N PHE A 706 27.17 -34.08 -15.27
CA PHE A 706 27.76 -34.62 -14.07
C PHE A 706 29.29 -34.64 -14.16
N GLU A 707 29.81 -34.95 -15.35
CA GLU A 707 31.23 -34.88 -15.66
C GLU A 707 31.76 -33.44 -15.57
N ASP A 708 31.06 -32.47 -16.17
CA ASP A 708 31.42 -31.05 -16.10
C ASP A 708 31.42 -30.54 -14.65
N PHE A 709 30.40 -30.91 -13.87
CA PHE A 709 30.31 -30.58 -12.45
C PHE A 709 31.41 -31.26 -11.60
N ALA A 710 31.89 -32.43 -12.05
CA ALA A 710 33.00 -33.14 -11.42
C ALA A 710 34.39 -32.71 -11.94
N GLY A 711 34.44 -31.91 -13.01
CA GLY A 711 35.65 -31.40 -13.63
C GLY A 711 36.31 -30.26 -12.86
N PRO A 712 37.54 -29.86 -13.24
CA PRO A 712 38.27 -28.76 -12.61
C PRO A 712 37.75 -27.41 -13.12
N ASP A 713 36.51 -27.06 -12.77
CA ASP A 713 35.95 -25.73 -13.06
C ASP A 713 36.37 -24.72 -11.95
N PRO A 714 37.07 -23.62 -12.29
CA PRO A 714 37.50 -22.59 -11.33
C PRO A 714 36.34 -21.84 -10.62
N SER A 715 35.08 -22.08 -11.00
CA SER A 715 33.89 -21.44 -10.40
C SER A 715 33.30 -22.18 -9.18
N ILE A 716 33.80 -23.37 -8.82
CA ILE A 716 33.33 -24.16 -7.67
C ILE A 716 34.30 -23.97 -6.48
N GLU A 717 33.99 -23.00 -5.62
CA GLU A 717 34.83 -22.50 -4.50
C GLU A 717 35.02 -23.47 -3.29
N PHE A 718 34.66 -24.75 -3.40
CA PHE A 718 34.83 -25.70 -2.29
C PHE A 718 36.08 -26.56 -2.51
N ALA A 719 37.24 -25.96 -2.24
CA ALA A 719 38.50 -26.67 -2.04
C ALA A 719 38.71 -26.94 -0.53
N ASP A 720 39.33 -28.06 -0.18
CA ASP A 720 39.87 -28.24 1.18
C ASP A 720 41.04 -27.27 1.44
N ASP A 721 41.50 -27.13 2.68
CA ASP A 721 42.65 -26.27 3.07
C ASP A 721 43.96 -26.62 2.32
N ALA A 722 43.97 -27.69 1.51
CA ALA A 722 45.08 -28.18 0.69
C ALA A 722 44.87 -27.97 -0.83
N GLY A 723 43.77 -27.36 -1.28
CA GLY A 723 43.53 -27.03 -2.69
C GLY A 723 42.98 -28.18 -3.54
N HIS A 724 42.43 -29.25 -2.95
CA HIS A 724 41.74 -30.29 -3.69
C HIS A 724 40.30 -29.89 -3.98
N HIS A 725 39.96 -29.72 -5.25
CA HIS A 725 38.59 -29.54 -5.70
C HIS A 725 37.74 -30.78 -5.36
N PHE A 726 36.50 -30.52 -4.94
CA PHE A 726 35.44 -31.44 -4.47
C PHE A 726 35.26 -32.79 -5.22
N ALA A 727 35.80 -32.96 -6.43
CA ALA A 727 35.40 -34.06 -7.31
C ALA A 727 36.52 -34.69 -8.16
N GLN A 728 37.78 -34.75 -7.70
CA GLN A 728 38.75 -35.67 -8.30
C GLN A 728 38.48 -37.15 -7.91
N ALA A 729 37.33 -37.64 -8.39
CA ALA A 729 37.21 -38.89 -9.13
C ALA A 729 37.32 -40.23 -8.36
N SER A 730 36.64 -40.34 -7.21
CA SER A 730 36.32 -41.65 -6.61
C SER A 730 34.86 -41.83 -6.17
N VAL A 731 34.05 -40.77 -6.21
CA VAL A 731 32.60 -40.82 -5.90
C VAL A 731 31.75 -40.87 -7.17
N PHE A 732 32.27 -40.42 -8.32
CA PHE A 732 31.59 -40.42 -9.62
C PHE A 732 30.98 -41.78 -9.98
N ALA A 733 31.76 -42.86 -9.90
CA ALA A 733 31.28 -44.21 -10.21
C ALA A 733 30.14 -44.68 -9.29
N LYS A 734 30.17 -44.30 -8.00
CA LYS A 734 29.13 -44.65 -7.02
C LYS A 734 27.83 -43.85 -7.24
N VAL A 735 27.95 -42.60 -7.66
CA VAL A 735 26.78 -41.75 -7.98
C VAL A 735 26.18 -42.19 -9.32
N LEU A 736 27.00 -42.55 -10.31
CA LEU A 736 26.53 -43.14 -11.57
C LEU A 736 25.80 -44.47 -11.32
N GLN A 737 26.36 -45.34 -10.48
CA GLN A 737 25.67 -46.54 -10.02
C GLN A 737 24.36 -46.20 -9.28
N SER A 738 24.34 -45.18 -8.43
CA SER A 738 23.10 -44.74 -7.75
C SER A 738 22.05 -44.18 -8.72
N LEU A 739 22.44 -43.59 -9.85
CA LEU A 739 21.51 -43.11 -10.87
C LEU A 739 20.87 -44.28 -11.63
N TYR A 740 21.65 -45.33 -11.89
CA TYR A 740 21.16 -46.60 -12.44
C TYR A 740 20.24 -47.32 -11.43
N ASP A 741 20.68 -47.53 -10.18
CA ASP A 741 19.90 -48.22 -9.14
C ASP A 741 18.56 -47.52 -8.80
N LEU A 742 18.43 -46.22 -9.09
CA LEU A 742 17.22 -45.43 -8.84
C LEU A 742 16.30 -45.32 -10.07
N ASP A 743 16.61 -46.01 -11.17
CA ASP A 743 15.92 -45.97 -12.46
C ASP A 743 15.82 -44.54 -13.05
N VAL A 744 16.85 -43.70 -12.84
CA VAL A 744 16.90 -42.34 -13.41
C VAL A 744 17.54 -42.34 -14.79
N VAL A 745 18.52 -43.23 -15.01
CA VAL A 745 19.29 -43.36 -16.25
C VAL A 745 19.28 -44.82 -16.67
N ALA A 746 18.94 -45.08 -17.93
CA ALA A 746 18.94 -46.41 -18.53
C ALA A 746 20.37 -46.89 -18.82
N GLU A 747 20.53 -48.22 -18.88
CA GLU A 747 21.78 -48.86 -19.26
C GLU A 747 22.30 -48.38 -20.62
N GLU A 748 21.41 -48.33 -21.62
CA GLU A 748 21.72 -47.90 -22.98
C GLU A 748 22.34 -46.48 -23.02
N ALA A 749 21.85 -45.56 -22.19
CA ALA A 749 22.39 -44.20 -22.10
C ALA A 749 23.81 -44.16 -21.49
N ILE A 750 24.12 -45.05 -20.54
CA ILE A 750 25.47 -45.16 -19.95
C ILE A 750 26.46 -45.75 -20.96
N LEU A 751 26.03 -46.73 -21.75
CA LEU A 751 26.83 -47.32 -22.81
C LEU A 751 27.06 -46.33 -23.97
N GLN A 752 26.02 -45.62 -24.40
CA GLN A 752 26.11 -44.57 -25.42
C GLN A 752 27.03 -43.44 -24.98
N TRP A 753 26.92 -42.97 -23.73
CA TRP A 753 27.85 -41.99 -23.17
C TRP A 753 29.30 -42.50 -23.20
N ALA A 754 29.53 -43.78 -22.85
CA ALA A 754 30.87 -44.35 -22.85
C ALA A 754 31.47 -44.49 -24.26
N ASP A 755 30.63 -44.74 -25.27
CA ASP A 755 31.04 -44.91 -26.67
C ASP A 755 31.21 -43.57 -27.42
N GLU A 756 30.45 -42.53 -27.06
CA GLU A 756 30.55 -41.17 -27.65
C GLU A 756 31.81 -40.41 -27.22
N LYS A 757 32.42 -40.76 -26.09
CA LYS A 757 33.68 -40.15 -25.63
C LYS A 757 34.85 -40.64 -26.47
N GLY A 758 35.39 -39.74 -27.29
CA GLY A 758 36.50 -40.01 -28.21
C GLY A 758 37.86 -40.37 -27.55
N THR A 759 38.94 -40.29 -28.32
CA THR A 759 40.29 -40.73 -27.88
C THR A 759 41.03 -39.77 -26.95
N ASP A 760 40.40 -38.67 -26.52
CA ASP A 760 41.07 -37.65 -25.71
C ASP A 760 41.30 -38.10 -24.25
N ALA A 761 42.52 -37.83 -23.76
CA ALA A 761 43.01 -38.39 -22.50
C ALA A 761 42.34 -37.81 -21.24
N ALA A 762 41.73 -36.63 -21.35
CA ALA A 762 40.99 -35.97 -20.26
C ALA A 762 39.59 -36.60 -20.08
N ASP A 763 38.87 -36.80 -21.18
CA ASP A 763 37.52 -37.37 -21.21
C ASP A 763 37.52 -38.87 -20.83
N GLN A 764 38.56 -39.60 -21.23
CA GLN A 764 38.73 -41.01 -20.81
C GLN A 764 39.04 -41.19 -19.32
N ALA A 765 39.37 -40.13 -18.56
CA ALA A 765 39.76 -40.25 -17.16
C ALA A 765 38.58 -40.63 -16.25
N PHE A 766 37.34 -40.25 -16.63
CA PHE A 766 36.12 -40.63 -15.92
C PHE A 766 35.60 -41.99 -16.38
N VAL A 767 35.63 -42.26 -17.69
CA VAL A 767 35.29 -43.58 -18.26
C VAL A 767 36.19 -44.67 -17.65
N LYS A 768 37.52 -44.45 -17.55
CA LYS A 768 38.46 -45.41 -16.92
C LYS A 768 38.14 -45.75 -15.47
N LYS A 769 37.43 -44.88 -14.75
CA LYS A 769 37.04 -45.10 -13.35
C LYS A 769 35.70 -45.81 -13.23
N ALA A 770 34.80 -45.59 -14.19
CA ALA A 770 33.55 -46.32 -14.31
C ALA A 770 33.71 -47.68 -15.03
N GLN A 771 34.88 -47.97 -15.62
CA GLN A 771 35.17 -49.22 -16.35
C GLN A 771 34.71 -50.51 -15.64
N PRO A 772 34.95 -50.72 -14.32
CA PRO A 772 34.46 -51.92 -13.65
C PRO A 772 32.94 -52.06 -13.67
N PHE A 773 32.22 -50.94 -13.58
CA PHE A 773 30.75 -50.90 -13.63
C PHE A 773 30.23 -51.05 -15.06
N ILE A 774 30.88 -50.41 -16.05
CA ILE A 774 30.54 -50.56 -17.47
C ILE A 774 30.79 -52.00 -17.95
N THR A 775 31.87 -52.64 -17.50
CA THR A 775 32.15 -54.05 -17.82
C THR A 775 31.08 -54.97 -17.22
N TRP A 776 30.66 -54.69 -15.98
CA TRP A 776 29.56 -55.43 -15.35
C TRP A 776 28.23 -55.27 -16.09
N LEU A 777 27.88 -54.07 -16.55
CA LEU A 777 26.69 -53.84 -17.38
C LEU A 777 26.73 -54.66 -18.68
N LYS A 778 27.85 -54.60 -19.42
CA LYS A 778 28.04 -55.39 -20.67
C LYS A 778 28.00 -56.91 -20.46
N GLU A 779 28.47 -57.40 -19.30
CA GLU A 779 28.38 -58.83 -18.95
C GLU A 779 26.96 -59.24 -18.54
N ALA A 780 26.23 -58.37 -17.83
CA ALA A 780 24.84 -58.60 -17.46
C ALA A 780 23.88 -58.60 -18.67
N GLU A 781 24.13 -57.73 -19.66
CA GLU A 781 23.40 -57.70 -20.94
C GLU A 781 23.55 -59.04 -21.69
N ALA A 782 24.78 -59.54 -21.81
CA ALA A 782 25.09 -60.80 -22.49
C ALA A 782 24.37 -62.01 -21.86
N GLU A 783 24.31 -62.08 -20.52
CA GLU A 783 23.59 -63.15 -19.80
C GLU A 783 22.07 -63.04 -19.95
N SER A 784 21.49 -61.84 -20.07
CA SER A 784 20.04 -61.66 -20.29
C SER A 784 19.59 -62.02 -21.71
N SER A 785 20.45 -61.84 -22.70
CA SER A 785 20.16 -62.15 -24.11
C SER A 785 20.18 -63.65 -24.44
N ASP A 786 20.88 -64.46 -23.62
CA ASP A 786 20.95 -65.92 -23.81
C ASP A 786 19.70 -66.64 -23.27
N ASP A 787 18.95 -66.05 -22.34
CA ASP A 787 17.74 -66.64 -21.71
C ASP A 787 16.43 -66.45 -22.52
N GLU A 788 16.41 -65.60 -23.56
CA GLU A 788 15.23 -65.43 -24.45
C GLU A 788 15.24 -66.36 -25.69
N SER A 789 16.24 -67.25 -25.81
CA SER A 789 16.40 -68.09 -27.02
C SER A 789 15.85 -69.52 -26.92
N ASP A 790 15.27 -69.93 -25.78
CA ASP A 790 14.96 -71.35 -25.51
C ASP A 790 13.47 -71.72 -25.27
N ASP A 791 12.47 -70.88 -25.59
CA ASP A 791 11.04 -71.22 -25.35
C ASP A 791 10.09 -71.13 -26.57
N ASP A 792 10.58 -71.42 -27.79
CA ASP A 792 9.71 -71.45 -28.99
C ASP A 792 9.87 -72.72 -29.85
N SER A 793 9.86 -73.91 -29.21
CA SER A 793 9.75 -75.17 -29.96
C SER A 793 8.99 -76.31 -29.26
N ALA A 794 7.75 -76.08 -28.82
CA ALA A 794 6.86 -77.20 -28.45
C ALA A 794 5.35 -76.91 -28.56
N SER A 795 4.78 -76.84 -29.76
CA SER A 795 3.42 -77.38 -30.01
C SER A 795 3.10 -77.48 -31.51
N ASP A 796 3.51 -78.59 -32.13
CA ASP A 796 2.88 -79.12 -33.34
C ASP A 796 2.52 -80.59 -33.08
N ALA A 797 1.30 -80.85 -32.60
CA ALA A 797 0.62 -82.14 -32.69
C ALA A 797 -0.84 -82.06 -32.17
N SER A 798 -1.75 -82.43 -33.09
CA SER A 798 -3.20 -82.75 -32.97
C SER A 798 -4.20 -81.64 -32.76
#